data_AF-A0A1W9MQK3-F1
#
_entry.id   AF-A0A1W9MQK3-F1
#
_cell.length_a   1.000
_cell.length_b   1.000
_cell.length_c   1.000
_cell.angle_alpha   90.00
_cell.angle_beta   90.00
_cell.angle_gamma   90.00
#
_symmetry.space_group_name_H-M   'P 1'
#
loop_
_entity.id
_entity.type
_entity.pdbx_description
1 polymer ?
#
loop_
_entity_poly.entity_id
_entity_poly.type
_entity_poly.pdbx_seq_one_letter_code
_entity_poly.pdbx_strand_id
1 'polypeptide(L)'
;MDFVFDLGGNMSKTARCLISFAICFMLARTASAEGNFITSDLWIRAVIHTVEKGGIEGVWKKGGEDTLGQNRVIWGYFYADPNEISWGNPQNPDVFVKVWFDESGRTDVNFFHVSVPDIEVYSDYPYNGVPDRSGRATTSTRYIRHCYENGMSYSDENKEDGNPAQGYWAGAKPSGYYLMDDLKIAAVINTLEKGATEAIWCEGGRGMPEGKHKVIWGYFYADPNTVSWGSVSNPEVFVKVWLDANGRIDVNFFHVSVPDIEVYSNFSNEVTSQYSDDIFYKQKGTTVTHKRYIRHEYAYWYASWADPDCSVQNQNEYLYETMKYAYLWNDKVPETDVSLYSSPDVLLEKIKYERDQWSYIASKEEYDLYTIGGNYFGLGLGVDYDVYNDCRITFVYKDSPAAQAGLKRNDRILEINGKTVQEIEAQDLWDSVFYKGRIGDAVDLKIQDSQYEARRISVKKDLVEIQTILHYDVIEQEGLKVGYVVFNEFLSDALRELDAVFAYFSWKNIDELILDIRYNPGGSTSVAEYLGNLIAGDRLEGKIFAKYLYNDNYSDWNEIAYFKKPANKNALNLNRIVFITTGATASSSELLINGLKPFMDVILIGDTTSGKPVGYSFSWEFCDRIFLPIVFKSVNSRGEGDYFDGFTPACYAADDLSRTLGDKEETSLKAALHYLKYGGCPNISYRAEKSAKPKKTIKLHGFRGEIGAF
;
A
#
# COMPACT_ATOMS: atom_id res chain seq x y z
N MET A 1 -8.50 20.38 65.34
CA MET A 1 -7.59 20.65 66.46
C MET A 1 -6.20 20.31 65.98
N ASP A 2 -5.40 21.35 65.91
CA ASP A 2 -4.03 21.41 65.42
C ASP A 2 -3.10 20.44 66.15
N PHE A 3 -2.08 19.90 65.47
CA PHE A 3 -0.71 20.42 65.57
C PHE A 3 0.28 19.53 64.81
N VAL A 4 1.10 20.23 64.03
CA VAL A 4 2.35 19.81 63.38
C VAL A 4 3.42 19.52 64.45
N PHE A 5 4.31 18.54 64.25
CA PHE A 5 5.75 18.72 64.45
C PHE A 5 6.57 17.71 63.63
N ASP A 6 7.39 18.31 62.76
CA ASP A 6 8.57 17.81 62.08
C ASP A 6 9.68 17.47 63.10
N LEU A 7 10.61 16.56 62.75
CA LEU A 7 12.04 16.60 63.08
C LEU A 7 12.77 15.35 62.53
N GLY A 8 13.41 15.52 61.37
CA GLY A 8 14.86 15.33 61.18
C GLY A 8 15.50 13.94 61.36
N GLY A 9 16.14 13.46 60.27
CA GLY A 9 17.58 13.19 60.33
C GLY A 9 18.10 11.74 60.21
N ASN A 10 18.69 11.48 59.04
CA ASN A 10 19.87 10.63 58.76
C ASN A 10 19.81 9.09 58.79
N MET A 11 20.11 8.54 57.59
CA MET A 11 21.06 7.45 57.25
C MET A 11 21.15 6.22 58.19
N SER A 12 21.05 4.98 57.74
CA SER A 12 21.76 4.42 56.57
C SER A 12 21.12 3.10 56.11
N LYS A 13 21.29 2.83 54.81
CA LYS A 13 20.93 1.60 54.12
C LYS A 13 21.81 0.44 54.60
N THR A 14 21.24 -0.56 55.26
CA THR A 14 21.51 -1.98 54.96
C THR A 14 20.60 -2.94 55.73
N ALA A 15 19.92 -3.79 54.95
CA ALA A 15 19.54 -5.17 55.23
C ALA A 15 18.33 -5.51 56.16
N ARG A 16 17.46 -6.34 55.55
CA ARG A 16 16.50 -7.32 56.10
C ARG A 16 15.07 -6.83 56.40
N CYS A 17 14.14 -7.25 55.54
CA CYS A 17 12.77 -7.53 55.97
C CYS A 17 12.25 -8.81 55.30
N LEU A 18 11.80 -9.74 56.14
CA LEU A 18 11.14 -11.01 55.85
C LEU A 18 9.62 -10.80 55.90
N ILE A 19 8.93 -11.18 54.82
CA ILE A 19 7.76 -12.06 54.76
C ILE A 19 6.70 -11.92 55.90
N SER A 20 5.49 -11.40 55.62
CA SER A 20 4.29 -12.20 55.27
C SER A 20 2.90 -11.56 55.60
N PHE A 21 1.92 -11.85 54.72
CA PHE A 21 0.44 -11.82 54.85
C PHE A 21 -0.27 -10.45 55.00
N ALA A 22 -1.38 -10.10 54.32
CA ALA A 22 -2.32 -10.83 53.47
C ALA A 22 -3.23 -9.87 52.64
N ILE A 23 -3.50 -10.28 51.39
CA ILE A 23 -4.79 -10.25 50.66
C ILE A 23 -5.45 -8.89 50.37
N CYS A 24 -5.36 -8.46 49.12
CA CYS A 24 -6.51 -7.95 48.38
C CYS A 24 -6.45 -8.49 46.94
N PHE A 25 -7.37 -9.39 46.62
CA PHE A 25 -7.56 -9.95 45.28
C PHE A 25 -8.14 -8.86 44.36
N MET A 26 -7.38 -8.46 43.34
CA MET A 26 -7.95 -8.03 42.06
C MET A 26 -7.26 -8.81 40.95
N LEU A 27 -8.09 -9.36 40.09
CA LEU A 27 -7.77 -10.23 38.95
C LEU A 27 -6.67 -9.63 38.07
N ALA A 28 -5.46 -10.15 38.19
CA ALA A 28 -4.53 -10.14 37.07
C ALA A 28 -5.05 -11.18 36.07
N ARG A 29 -5.53 -10.72 34.91
CA ARG A 29 -5.56 -11.55 33.70
C ARG A 29 -4.16 -12.15 33.58
N THR A 30 -4.04 -13.47 33.69
CA THR A 30 -2.85 -14.18 33.23
C THR A 30 -2.77 -13.96 31.72
N ALA A 31 -1.92 -13.03 31.31
CA ALA A 31 -1.45 -12.97 29.92
C ALA A 31 -0.86 -14.35 29.60
N SER A 32 -1.38 -15.01 28.56
CA SER A 32 -0.72 -16.19 28.01
C SER A 32 0.72 -15.80 27.66
N ALA A 33 1.70 -16.66 27.96
CA ALA A 33 3.06 -16.43 27.52
C ALA A 33 3.08 -16.29 26.00
N GLU A 34 3.38 -15.08 25.52
CA GLU A 34 3.50 -14.71 24.11
C GLU A 34 4.51 -15.65 23.42
N GLY A 35 4.07 -16.49 22.47
CA GLY A 35 4.90 -17.49 21.76
C GLY A 35 4.08 -18.70 21.29
N ASN A 36 4.74 -19.69 20.68
CA ASN A 36 4.07 -20.80 19.97
C ASN A 36 4.62 -22.17 20.38
N PHE A 37 3.74 -23.07 20.79
CA PHE A 37 4.08 -24.48 21.01
C PHE A 37 4.12 -25.24 19.68
N ILE A 38 5.25 -25.87 19.39
CA ILE A 38 5.49 -26.67 18.19
C ILE A 38 5.26 -28.16 18.46
N THR A 39 5.53 -28.57 19.70
CA THR A 39 5.12 -29.85 20.28
C THR A 39 4.49 -29.60 21.65
N SER A 40 4.14 -30.64 22.41
CA SER A 40 3.69 -30.50 23.80
C SER A 40 4.71 -29.77 24.67
N ASP A 41 6.00 -29.88 24.34
CA ASP A 41 7.10 -29.48 25.22
C ASP A 41 8.11 -28.56 24.54
N LEU A 42 8.03 -28.34 23.23
CA LEU A 42 8.86 -27.36 22.51
C LEU A 42 8.07 -26.09 22.25
N TRP A 43 8.57 -24.98 22.78
CA TRP A 43 8.02 -23.65 22.56
C TRP A 43 9.03 -22.78 21.83
N ILE A 44 8.56 -21.95 20.90
CA ILE A 44 9.37 -20.99 20.13
C ILE A 44 8.67 -19.63 20.03
N ARG A 45 9.45 -18.57 19.85
CA ARG A 45 8.94 -17.20 19.64
C ARG A 45 9.87 -16.42 18.72
N ALA A 46 9.32 -15.45 17.98
CA ALA A 46 10.09 -14.46 17.25
C ALA A 46 9.52 -13.06 17.55
N VAL A 47 10.38 -12.09 17.81
CA VAL A 47 10.04 -10.67 17.98
C VAL A 47 10.71 -9.90 16.85
N ILE A 48 9.89 -9.32 15.98
CA ILE A 48 10.34 -8.61 14.77
C ILE A 48 10.47 -7.12 15.10
N HIS A 49 11.68 -6.57 14.99
CA HIS A 49 11.94 -5.17 15.34
C HIS A 49 11.63 -4.24 14.17
N THR A 50 10.40 -3.72 14.15
CA THR A 50 9.90 -2.81 13.13
C THR A 50 10.32 -1.36 13.39
N VAL A 51 10.42 -0.56 12.32
CA VAL A 51 10.66 0.90 12.43
C VAL A 51 9.43 1.61 12.99
N GLU A 52 8.22 1.22 12.57
CA GLU A 52 6.96 1.91 12.91
C GLU A 52 6.50 1.68 14.35
N LYS A 53 6.68 0.45 14.88
CA LYS A 53 6.11 0.05 16.19
C LYS A 53 7.12 -0.53 17.16
N GLY A 54 8.39 -0.64 16.80
CA GLY A 54 9.37 -1.41 17.56
C GLY A 54 9.10 -2.90 17.44
N GLY A 55 9.37 -3.66 18.51
CA GLY A 55 9.19 -5.11 18.53
C GLY A 55 7.72 -5.55 18.46
N ILE A 56 7.37 -6.32 17.43
CA ILE A 56 6.07 -6.98 17.29
C ILE A 56 6.22 -8.51 17.33
N GLU A 57 5.16 -9.23 17.69
CA GLU A 57 5.19 -10.69 17.69
C GLU A 57 5.13 -11.24 16.26
N GLY A 58 6.06 -12.14 15.93
CA GLY A 58 5.98 -12.94 14.72
C GLY A 58 4.88 -14.00 14.85
N VAL A 59 4.06 -14.14 13.82
CA VAL A 59 3.02 -15.17 13.74
C VAL A 59 3.63 -16.46 13.19
N TRP A 60 3.51 -17.55 13.95
CA TRP A 60 4.01 -18.86 13.53
C TRP A 60 3.07 -19.53 12.54
N LYS A 61 3.64 -20.08 11.46
CA LYS A 61 2.94 -20.97 10.53
C LYS A 61 3.75 -22.24 10.30
N LYS A 62 3.16 -23.37 10.68
CA LYS A 62 3.72 -24.70 10.39
C LYS A 62 3.68 -24.97 8.89
N GLY A 63 4.81 -25.36 8.33
CA GLY A 63 4.96 -25.73 6.91
C GLY A 63 4.79 -27.23 6.68
N GLY A 64 5.42 -28.06 7.52
CA GLY A 64 5.36 -29.51 7.38
C GLY A 64 6.01 -30.25 8.54
N GLU A 65 5.83 -31.56 8.54
CA GLU A 65 6.42 -32.47 9.51
C GLU A 65 6.65 -33.83 8.86
N ASP A 66 7.76 -34.48 9.20
CA ASP A 66 8.08 -35.82 8.72
C ASP A 66 8.85 -36.65 9.77
N THR A 67 8.88 -37.96 9.57
CA THR A 67 9.62 -38.93 10.39
C THR A 67 10.58 -39.73 9.51
N LEU A 68 11.87 -39.64 9.81
CA LEU A 68 12.96 -40.24 9.06
C LEU A 68 13.63 -41.33 9.91
N GLY A 69 13.06 -42.54 9.88
CA GLY A 69 13.45 -43.61 10.79
C GLY A 69 13.01 -43.29 12.22
N GLN A 70 13.96 -43.12 13.13
CA GLN A 70 13.70 -42.69 14.52
C GLN A 70 13.80 -41.17 14.72
N ASN A 71 14.26 -40.44 13.70
CA ASN A 71 14.35 -38.99 13.74
C ASN A 71 13.03 -38.36 13.30
N ARG A 72 12.75 -37.16 13.78
CA ARG A 72 11.57 -36.37 13.40
C ARG A 72 11.97 -34.97 13.02
N VAL A 73 11.33 -34.42 12.01
CA VAL A 73 11.55 -33.04 11.56
C VAL A 73 10.24 -32.28 11.55
N ILE A 74 10.26 -31.03 12.03
CA ILE A 74 9.15 -30.09 11.89
C ILE A 74 9.72 -28.82 11.29
N TRP A 75 9.05 -28.23 10.31
CA TRP A 75 9.46 -26.94 9.78
C TRP A 75 8.27 -26.00 9.62
N GLY A 76 8.57 -24.71 9.53
CA GLY A 76 7.61 -23.64 9.31
C GLY A 76 8.33 -22.30 9.22
N TYR A 77 7.58 -21.23 9.46
CA TYR A 77 8.14 -19.89 9.43
C TYR A 77 7.35 -18.92 10.32
N PHE A 78 8.01 -17.85 10.70
CA PHE A 78 7.39 -16.65 11.25
C PHE A 78 7.18 -15.60 10.16
N TYR A 79 6.11 -14.83 10.29
CA TYR A 79 5.84 -13.65 9.48
C TYR A 79 5.27 -12.52 10.34
N ALA A 80 5.44 -11.28 9.92
CA ALA A 80 4.85 -10.13 10.59
C ALA A 80 3.32 -10.09 10.44
N ASP A 81 2.58 -9.87 11.54
CA ASP A 81 1.12 -9.89 11.54
C ASP A 81 0.54 -8.72 10.70
N PRO A 82 -0.24 -8.99 9.63
CA PRO A 82 -0.92 -7.94 8.85
C PRO A 82 -1.87 -7.07 9.68
N ASN A 83 -2.33 -7.54 10.84
CA ASN A 83 -3.18 -6.76 11.74
C ASN A 83 -2.37 -5.80 12.62
N GLU A 84 -1.06 -6.05 12.80
CA GLU A 84 -0.19 -5.22 13.62
C GLU A 84 0.65 -4.25 12.79
N ILE A 85 1.09 -4.62 11.60
CA ILE A 85 1.97 -3.79 10.76
C ILE A 85 1.50 -3.83 9.31
N SER A 86 1.57 -2.68 8.63
CA SER A 86 0.98 -2.46 7.30
C SER A 86 1.54 -3.39 6.22
N TRP A 87 2.82 -3.74 6.32
CA TRP A 87 3.51 -4.64 5.40
C TRP A 87 3.50 -6.11 5.82
N GLY A 88 2.87 -6.43 6.96
CA GLY A 88 2.74 -7.78 7.47
C GLY A 88 2.01 -8.66 6.47
N ASN A 89 2.52 -9.86 6.20
CA ASN A 89 1.92 -10.74 5.19
C ASN A 89 2.23 -12.22 5.45
N PRO A 90 1.22 -13.11 5.59
CA PRO A 90 1.44 -14.55 5.78
C PRO A 90 2.14 -15.25 4.61
N GLN A 91 2.27 -14.59 3.47
CA GLN A 91 3.01 -15.05 2.28
C GLN A 91 4.38 -14.39 2.13
N ASN A 92 4.86 -13.64 3.13
CA ASN A 92 6.21 -13.10 3.21
C ASN A 92 6.89 -13.58 4.50
N PRO A 93 7.57 -14.74 4.49
CA PRO A 93 8.30 -15.22 5.65
C PRO A 93 9.39 -14.24 6.09
N ASP A 94 9.54 -14.04 7.40
CA ASP A 94 10.59 -13.23 8.02
C ASP A 94 11.71 -14.10 8.60
N VAL A 95 11.34 -15.26 9.15
CA VAL A 95 12.27 -16.29 9.65
C VAL A 95 11.75 -17.67 9.27
N PHE A 96 12.53 -18.46 8.54
CA PHE A 96 12.25 -19.90 8.43
C PHE A 96 12.75 -20.64 9.67
N VAL A 97 12.03 -21.68 10.08
CA VAL A 97 12.40 -22.52 11.21
C VAL A 97 12.40 -23.98 10.80
N LYS A 98 13.47 -24.71 11.13
CA LYS A 98 13.54 -26.17 11.00
C LYS A 98 13.98 -26.78 12.34
N VAL A 99 13.14 -27.64 12.88
CA VAL A 99 13.37 -28.38 14.12
C VAL A 99 13.73 -29.81 13.78
N TRP A 100 14.86 -30.28 14.30
CA TRP A 100 15.29 -31.67 14.19
C TRP A 100 15.28 -32.34 15.56
N PHE A 101 14.57 -33.47 15.66
CA PHE A 101 14.59 -34.36 16.81
C PHE A 101 15.36 -35.61 16.42
N ASP A 102 16.48 -35.81 17.09
CA ASP A 102 17.39 -36.92 16.87
C ASP A 102 17.02 -38.13 17.74
N GLU A 103 17.35 -39.34 17.27
CA GLU A 103 17.13 -40.59 18.00
C GLU A 103 17.85 -40.63 19.36
N SER A 104 18.95 -39.89 19.51
CA SER A 104 19.67 -39.76 20.79
C SER A 104 18.93 -38.93 21.84
N GLY A 105 17.84 -38.25 21.46
CA GLY A 105 17.13 -37.27 22.28
C GLY A 105 17.63 -35.82 22.12
N ARG A 106 18.62 -35.58 21.24
CA ARG A 106 19.03 -34.23 20.85
C ARG A 106 17.93 -33.52 20.08
N THR A 107 17.66 -32.25 20.40
CA THR A 107 16.72 -31.39 19.68
C THR A 107 17.42 -30.13 19.20
N ASP A 108 17.31 -29.84 17.90
CA ASP A 108 17.91 -28.68 17.25
C ASP A 108 16.82 -27.78 16.67
N VAL A 109 16.70 -26.54 17.17
CA VAL A 109 15.83 -25.50 16.63
C VAL A 109 16.66 -24.54 15.80
N ASN A 110 16.45 -24.54 14.49
CA ASN A 110 17.25 -23.78 13.54
C ASN A 110 16.42 -22.63 12.98
N PHE A 111 16.88 -21.39 13.18
CA PHE A 111 16.26 -20.17 12.67
C PHE A 111 17.10 -19.61 11.50
N PHE A 112 16.43 -19.27 10.40
CA PHE A 112 17.03 -18.69 9.20
C PHE A 112 16.38 -17.34 8.90
N HIS A 113 17.14 -16.26 9.03
CA HIS A 113 16.65 -14.90 8.88
C HIS A 113 16.59 -14.48 7.42
N VAL A 114 15.39 -14.11 6.95
CA VAL A 114 15.13 -13.90 5.52
C VAL A 114 14.46 -12.56 5.20
N SER A 115 14.42 -11.63 6.16
CA SER A 115 13.90 -10.28 5.96
C SER A 115 14.94 -9.20 6.24
N VAL A 116 14.50 -7.94 6.26
CA VAL A 116 15.33 -6.77 6.55
C VAL A 116 15.36 -6.45 8.06
N PRO A 117 14.21 -6.42 8.78
CA PRO A 117 14.20 -6.10 10.21
C PRO A 117 15.07 -7.05 11.03
N ASP A 118 15.67 -6.57 12.11
CA ASP A 118 16.31 -7.46 13.09
C ASP A 118 15.24 -8.27 13.84
N ILE A 119 15.54 -9.53 14.16
CA ILE A 119 14.56 -10.43 14.78
C ILE A 119 15.19 -11.13 15.97
N GLU A 120 14.57 -10.99 17.14
CA GLU A 120 14.93 -11.80 18.31
C GLU A 120 14.16 -13.11 18.25
N VAL A 121 14.88 -14.22 18.34
CA VAL A 121 14.31 -15.57 18.33
C VAL A 121 14.53 -16.24 19.66
N TYR A 122 13.56 -17.02 20.11
CA TYR A 122 13.59 -17.71 21.40
C TYR A 122 13.13 -19.15 21.24
N SER A 123 13.68 -20.04 22.07
CA SER A 123 13.10 -21.37 22.26
C SER A 123 13.31 -21.90 23.67
N ASP A 124 12.48 -22.87 24.03
CA ASP A 124 12.53 -23.57 25.32
C ASP A 124 12.14 -25.03 25.14
N TYR A 125 12.93 -25.95 25.70
CA TYR A 125 12.70 -27.39 25.58
C TYR A 125 13.40 -28.20 26.69
N PRO A 126 12.65 -28.90 27.56
CA PRO A 126 11.18 -28.88 27.67
C PRO A 126 10.69 -27.54 28.25
N TYR A 127 9.58 -27.02 27.73
CA TYR A 127 9.05 -25.72 28.12
C TYR A 127 8.73 -25.66 29.61
N ASN A 128 9.38 -24.74 30.32
CA ASN A 128 9.23 -24.55 31.76
C ASN A 128 8.62 -23.19 32.13
N GLY A 129 8.29 -22.36 31.12
CA GLY A 129 7.75 -21.01 31.29
C GLY A 129 8.78 -19.89 31.09
N VAL A 130 10.06 -20.22 30.93
CA VAL A 130 11.15 -19.27 30.72
C VAL A 130 12.01 -19.73 29.54
N PRO A 131 12.22 -18.90 28.50
CA PRO A 131 13.06 -19.29 27.38
C PRO A 131 14.48 -19.67 27.79
N ASP A 132 14.85 -20.93 27.57
CA ASP A 132 16.21 -21.43 27.79
C ASP A 132 17.24 -20.76 26.87
N ARG A 133 16.83 -20.41 25.64
CA ARG A 133 17.70 -19.84 24.61
C ARG A 133 17.05 -18.68 23.88
N SER A 134 17.89 -17.70 23.55
CA SER A 134 17.55 -16.58 22.69
C SER A 134 18.71 -16.21 21.77
N GLY A 135 18.43 -15.50 20.70
CA GLY A 135 19.42 -14.96 19.79
C GLY A 135 18.85 -13.81 18.97
N ARG A 136 19.73 -12.97 18.40
CA ARG A 136 19.34 -11.84 17.53
C ARG A 136 19.79 -12.10 16.11
N ALA A 137 18.84 -12.42 15.26
CA ALA A 137 19.06 -12.64 13.85
C ALA A 137 19.03 -11.31 13.10
N THR A 138 20.00 -11.11 12.20
CA THR A 138 20.19 -9.86 11.46
C THR A 138 20.57 -10.16 10.02
N THR A 139 20.66 -9.14 9.18
CA THR A 139 21.12 -9.31 7.80
C THR A 139 22.55 -9.84 7.68
N SER A 140 23.34 -9.73 8.75
CA SER A 140 24.71 -10.29 8.85
C SER A 140 24.76 -11.63 9.60
N THR A 141 23.85 -11.85 10.56
CA THR A 141 23.71 -13.10 11.32
C THR A 141 22.45 -13.83 10.85
N ARG A 142 22.61 -14.59 9.76
CA ARG A 142 21.48 -15.18 9.02
C ARG A 142 21.02 -16.54 9.57
N TYR A 143 21.81 -17.18 10.42
CA TYR A 143 21.51 -18.48 11.01
C TYR A 143 21.78 -18.47 12.52
N ILE A 144 20.79 -18.97 13.28
CA ILE A 144 20.88 -19.19 14.71
C ILE A 144 20.36 -20.60 15.00
N ARG A 145 21.14 -21.39 15.73
CA ARG A 145 20.76 -22.72 16.21
C ARG A 145 20.63 -22.71 17.71
N HIS A 146 19.53 -23.24 18.24
CA HIS A 146 19.41 -23.61 19.64
C HIS A 146 19.38 -25.13 19.72
N CYS A 147 20.29 -25.73 20.48
CA CYS A 147 20.33 -27.18 20.67
C CYS A 147 20.10 -27.56 22.13
N TYR A 148 19.42 -28.68 22.33
CA TYR A 148 19.08 -29.27 23.61
C TYR A 148 19.51 -30.73 23.62
N GLU A 149 20.40 -31.10 24.53
CA GLU A 149 20.98 -32.43 24.59
C GLU A 149 21.42 -32.74 26.03
N ASN A 150 21.08 -33.94 26.54
CA ASN A 150 21.49 -34.40 27.88
C ASN A 150 21.15 -33.42 29.03
N GLY A 151 20.02 -32.71 28.93
CA GLY A 151 19.58 -31.73 29.92
C GLY A 151 20.35 -30.41 29.90
N MET A 152 21.22 -30.21 28.90
CA MET A 152 21.90 -28.95 28.64
C MET A 152 21.34 -28.32 27.37
N SER A 153 21.46 -27.01 27.26
CA SER A 153 21.17 -26.27 26.03
C SER A 153 22.42 -25.52 25.54
N TYR A 154 22.50 -25.18 24.26
CA TYR A 154 23.57 -24.35 23.67
C TYR A 154 23.06 -23.60 22.44
N SER A 155 23.78 -22.55 22.03
CA SER A 155 23.48 -21.80 20.80
C SER A 155 24.70 -21.65 19.91
N ASP A 156 24.48 -21.74 18.61
CA ASP A 156 25.47 -21.40 17.57
C ASP A 156 24.90 -20.32 16.65
N GLU A 157 25.75 -19.43 16.14
CA GLU A 157 25.38 -18.42 15.14
C GLU A 157 26.38 -18.40 13.99
N ASN A 158 25.91 -18.15 12.76
CA ASN A 158 26.79 -17.93 11.60
C ASN A 158 26.61 -16.51 11.07
N LYS A 159 27.76 -15.83 10.85
CA LYS A 159 27.81 -14.59 10.08
C LYS A 159 28.11 -14.90 8.62
N GLU A 160 27.24 -14.46 7.72
CA GLU A 160 27.27 -14.87 6.33
C GLU A 160 27.01 -13.66 5.42
N ASP A 161 27.87 -13.47 4.41
CA ASP A 161 27.78 -12.37 3.43
C ASP A 161 26.96 -12.74 2.18
N GLY A 162 26.61 -14.01 2.04
CA GLY A 162 25.86 -14.56 0.90
C GLY A 162 26.68 -14.79 -0.36
N ASN A 163 27.98 -14.45 -0.36
CA ASN A 163 28.84 -14.67 -1.53
C ASN A 163 29.14 -16.16 -1.70
N PRO A 164 29.26 -16.73 -2.90
CA PRO A 164 29.72 -18.10 -3.07
C PRO A 164 31.15 -18.31 -2.54
N ALA A 165 31.47 -19.53 -2.09
CA ALA A 165 32.83 -19.86 -1.65
C ALA A 165 33.84 -19.75 -2.82
N GLN A 166 35.00 -19.14 -2.56
CA GLN A 166 36.05 -18.96 -3.58
C GLN A 166 36.62 -20.31 -4.03
N GLY A 167 36.67 -20.55 -5.35
CA GLY A 167 37.36 -21.71 -5.95
C GLY A 167 36.49 -22.93 -6.27
N TYR A 168 35.18 -22.87 -6.09
CA TYR A 168 34.27 -23.97 -6.41
C TYR A 168 33.51 -23.72 -7.73
N TRP A 169 33.61 -24.65 -8.68
CA TRP A 169 32.91 -24.58 -9.97
C TRP A 169 31.90 -25.72 -10.06
N ALA A 170 30.61 -25.42 -9.88
CA ALA A 170 29.55 -26.42 -10.02
C ALA A 170 29.57 -27.04 -11.43
N GLY A 171 29.56 -28.37 -11.50
CA GLY A 171 29.75 -29.14 -12.74
C GLY A 171 28.45 -29.61 -13.39
N ALA A 172 27.31 -29.50 -12.70
CA ALA A 172 26.01 -29.98 -13.17
C ALA A 172 25.24 -28.93 -13.98
N LYS A 173 24.39 -29.40 -14.90
CA LYS A 173 23.44 -28.58 -15.67
C LYS A 173 22.01 -29.03 -15.37
N PRO A 174 21.44 -28.65 -14.21
CA PRO A 174 20.14 -29.15 -13.80
C PRO A 174 19.01 -28.65 -14.71
N SER A 175 17.91 -29.41 -14.75
CA SER A 175 16.72 -29.05 -15.54
C SER A 175 16.03 -27.79 -15.01
N GLY A 176 15.85 -27.69 -13.69
CA GLY A 176 15.32 -26.55 -12.94
C GLY A 176 13.88 -26.14 -13.20
N TYR A 177 13.48 -25.02 -12.56
CA TYR A 177 12.10 -24.55 -12.45
C TYR A 177 12.01 -23.06 -12.74
N TYR A 178 11.06 -22.66 -13.57
CA TYR A 178 10.74 -21.26 -13.80
C TYR A 178 9.79 -20.76 -12.71
N LEU A 179 10.17 -19.68 -12.04
CA LEU A 179 9.31 -18.98 -11.08
C LEU A 179 8.52 -17.86 -11.75
N MET A 180 9.09 -17.32 -12.83
CA MET A 180 8.59 -16.31 -13.75
C MET A 180 9.15 -16.65 -15.15
N ASP A 181 8.63 -16.01 -16.20
CA ASP A 181 9.07 -16.27 -17.59
C ASP A 181 10.58 -16.10 -17.79
N ASP A 182 11.18 -15.21 -17.02
CA ASP A 182 12.58 -14.81 -17.10
C ASP A 182 13.45 -15.30 -15.93
N LEU A 183 12.87 -15.82 -14.84
CA LEU A 183 13.63 -16.32 -13.68
C LEU A 183 13.52 -17.84 -13.51
N LYS A 184 14.64 -18.52 -13.68
CA LYS A 184 14.80 -19.97 -13.47
C LYS A 184 15.70 -20.26 -12.28
N ILE A 185 15.32 -21.23 -11.44
CA ILE A 185 16.13 -21.72 -10.32
C ILE A 185 16.35 -23.23 -10.38
N ALA A 186 17.38 -23.75 -9.72
CA ALA A 186 17.58 -25.17 -9.51
C ALA A 186 18.45 -25.44 -8.27
N ALA A 187 18.40 -26.68 -7.78
CA ALA A 187 19.32 -27.18 -6.78
C ALA A 187 19.71 -28.65 -7.06
N VAL A 188 20.94 -29.00 -6.71
CA VAL A 188 21.51 -30.35 -6.85
C VAL A 188 22.09 -30.77 -5.50
N ILE A 189 21.59 -31.86 -4.95
CA ILE A 189 21.96 -32.39 -3.64
C ILE A 189 23.03 -33.47 -3.84
N ASN A 190 24.18 -33.33 -3.18
CA ASN A 190 25.25 -34.31 -3.23
C ASN A 190 25.05 -35.40 -2.18
N THR A 191 24.38 -36.48 -2.56
CA THR A 191 24.03 -37.57 -1.64
C THR A 191 25.17 -38.58 -1.50
N LEU A 192 25.32 -39.16 -0.30
CA LEU A 192 26.28 -40.24 -0.08
C LEU A 192 25.86 -41.56 -0.77
N GLU A 193 24.55 -41.80 -0.91
CA GLU A 193 24.01 -43.07 -1.41
C GLU A 193 23.98 -43.16 -2.94
N LYS A 194 23.72 -42.05 -3.63
CA LYS A 194 23.45 -42.02 -5.09
C LYS A 194 24.31 -41.01 -5.85
N GLY A 195 25.15 -40.24 -5.15
CA GLY A 195 25.84 -39.09 -5.73
C GLY A 195 24.91 -37.90 -5.92
N ALA A 196 25.24 -37.02 -6.86
CA ALA A 196 24.47 -35.81 -7.14
C ALA A 196 23.07 -36.13 -7.71
N THR A 197 22.02 -35.59 -7.09
CA THR A 197 20.62 -35.68 -7.57
C THR A 197 19.99 -34.29 -7.65
N GLU A 198 19.15 -34.05 -8.66
CA GLU A 198 18.35 -32.81 -8.69
C GLU A 198 17.32 -32.81 -7.56
N ALA A 199 17.13 -31.65 -6.94
CA ALA A 199 16.10 -31.42 -5.95
C ALA A 199 14.78 -30.99 -6.62
N ILE A 200 13.66 -31.27 -5.96
CA ILE A 200 12.34 -30.87 -6.44
C ILE A 200 11.94 -29.55 -5.80
N TRP A 201 11.46 -28.61 -6.61
CA TRP A 201 10.95 -27.32 -6.14
C TRP A 201 9.52 -27.46 -5.60
N CYS A 202 9.26 -26.86 -4.45
CA CYS A 202 7.92 -26.63 -3.91
C CYS A 202 7.74 -25.12 -3.63
N GLU A 203 6.81 -24.48 -4.34
CA GLU A 203 6.47 -23.09 -4.07
C GLU A 203 5.67 -22.99 -2.76
N GLY A 204 6.14 -22.14 -1.85
CA GLY A 204 5.50 -21.89 -0.55
C GLY A 204 4.48 -20.77 -0.61
N GLY A 205 4.74 -19.73 -1.43
CA GLY A 205 3.80 -18.66 -1.67
C GLY A 205 4.41 -17.44 -2.36
N ARG A 206 3.55 -16.46 -2.63
CA ARG A 206 3.89 -15.16 -3.22
C ARG A 206 3.29 -14.03 -2.39
N GLY A 207 4.08 -13.02 -2.06
CA GLY A 207 3.69 -11.89 -1.23
C GLY A 207 3.97 -10.54 -1.90
N MET A 208 3.17 -9.53 -1.54
CA MET A 208 3.38 -8.13 -1.93
C MET A 208 3.38 -7.27 -0.65
N PRO A 209 4.51 -7.17 0.07
CA PRO A 209 4.54 -6.54 1.39
C PRO A 209 4.24 -5.04 1.34
N GLU A 210 4.59 -4.33 0.26
CA GLU A 210 4.44 -2.86 0.17
C GLU A 210 3.98 -2.39 -1.22
N GLY A 211 3.16 -3.19 -1.93
CA GLY A 211 2.60 -2.86 -3.25
C GLY A 211 3.60 -2.77 -4.42
N LYS A 212 4.88 -2.49 -4.15
CA LYS A 212 5.96 -2.36 -5.14
C LYS A 212 6.95 -3.53 -5.11
N HIS A 213 7.18 -4.13 -3.94
CA HIS A 213 8.06 -5.29 -3.78
C HIS A 213 7.29 -6.60 -3.97
N LYS A 214 7.84 -7.53 -4.76
CA LYS A 214 7.28 -8.88 -4.89
C LYS A 214 8.20 -9.87 -4.20
N VAL A 215 7.60 -10.80 -3.47
CA VAL A 215 8.29 -11.92 -2.86
C VAL A 215 7.74 -13.20 -3.47
N ILE A 216 8.64 -14.08 -3.91
CA ILE A 216 8.32 -15.49 -4.19
C ILE A 216 9.16 -16.31 -3.23
N TRP A 217 8.55 -17.23 -2.49
CA TRP A 217 9.30 -18.10 -1.60
C TRP A 217 8.86 -19.54 -1.73
N GLY A 218 9.74 -20.45 -1.34
CA GLY A 218 9.49 -21.88 -1.36
C GLY A 218 10.71 -22.64 -0.86
N TYR A 219 10.84 -23.89 -1.27
CA TYR A 219 11.97 -24.72 -0.90
C TYR A 219 12.23 -25.83 -1.90
N PHE A 220 13.47 -26.30 -1.91
CA PHE A 220 13.86 -27.54 -2.55
C PHE A 220 13.84 -28.67 -1.54
N TYR A 221 13.38 -29.85 -1.96
CA TYR A 221 13.46 -31.09 -1.19
C TYR A 221 14.03 -32.22 -2.04
N ALA A 222 14.58 -33.25 -1.40
CA ALA A 222 15.11 -34.40 -2.14
C ALA A 222 13.99 -35.28 -2.69
N ASP A 223 14.14 -35.77 -3.92
CA ASP A 223 13.14 -36.62 -4.55
C ASP A 223 12.97 -37.95 -3.78
N PRO A 224 11.78 -38.27 -3.25
CA PRO A 224 11.52 -39.52 -2.54
C PRO A 224 11.75 -40.77 -3.42
N ASN A 225 11.76 -40.62 -4.75
CA ASN A 225 12.04 -41.71 -5.67
C ASN A 225 13.56 -41.96 -5.84
N THR A 226 14.42 -41.02 -5.46
CA THR A 226 15.87 -41.14 -5.63
C THR A 226 16.60 -41.46 -4.32
N VAL A 227 16.15 -40.90 -3.19
CA VAL A 227 16.70 -41.14 -1.85
C VAL A 227 15.62 -41.44 -0.83
N SER A 228 15.92 -42.32 0.13
CA SER A 228 14.92 -42.85 1.07
C SER A 228 14.42 -41.84 2.11
N TRP A 229 15.12 -40.73 2.29
CA TRP A 229 14.78 -39.65 3.22
C TRP A 229 14.15 -38.43 2.52
N GLY A 230 14.02 -38.47 1.19
CA GLY A 230 13.42 -37.40 0.41
C GLY A 230 11.93 -37.27 0.72
N SER A 231 11.46 -36.04 0.89
CA SER A 231 10.07 -35.76 1.24
C SER A 231 9.74 -34.28 1.08
N VAL A 232 8.55 -33.99 0.55
CA VAL A 232 8.04 -32.61 0.47
C VAL A 232 7.88 -31.98 1.87
N SER A 233 7.73 -32.81 2.91
CA SER A 233 7.66 -32.34 4.30
C SER A 233 9.04 -32.17 4.96
N ASN A 234 10.14 -32.46 4.27
CA ASN A 234 11.51 -32.26 4.74
C ASN A 234 12.31 -31.39 3.73
N PRO A 235 12.26 -30.05 3.88
CA PRO A 235 13.02 -29.13 3.04
C PRO A 235 14.52 -29.30 3.20
N GLU A 236 15.27 -29.14 2.12
CA GLU A 236 16.74 -29.21 2.07
C GLU A 236 17.37 -27.82 1.87
N VAL A 237 16.70 -26.96 1.09
CA VAL A 237 17.06 -25.55 0.91
C VAL A 237 15.79 -24.70 0.92
N PHE A 238 15.67 -23.70 1.80
CA PHE A 238 14.66 -22.66 1.65
C PHE A 238 15.12 -21.63 0.63
N VAL A 239 14.17 -21.08 -0.13
CA VAL A 239 14.44 -20.05 -1.13
C VAL A 239 13.50 -18.88 -0.91
N LYS A 240 14.06 -17.66 -0.94
CA LYS A 240 13.29 -16.42 -0.99
C LYS A 240 13.82 -15.53 -2.11
N VAL A 241 12.98 -15.28 -3.09
CA VAL A 241 13.21 -14.31 -4.16
C VAL A 241 12.59 -12.99 -3.73
N TRP A 242 13.42 -11.95 -3.68
CA TRP A 242 12.99 -10.58 -3.46
C TRP A 242 13.13 -9.81 -4.77
N LEU A 243 12.01 -9.35 -5.31
CA LEU A 243 11.99 -8.40 -6.41
C LEU A 243 11.74 -7.03 -5.82
N ASP A 244 12.76 -6.19 -5.86
CA ASP A 244 12.59 -4.82 -5.40
C ASP A 244 11.82 -3.98 -6.43
N ALA A 245 11.31 -2.84 -5.97
CA ALA A 245 10.55 -1.89 -6.78
C ALA A 245 11.40 -1.28 -7.91
N ASN A 246 12.72 -1.33 -7.76
CA ASN A 246 13.71 -0.71 -8.63
C ASN A 246 14.25 -1.71 -9.66
N GLY A 247 13.73 -2.93 -9.72
CA GLY A 247 14.12 -3.97 -10.67
C GLY A 247 15.31 -4.84 -10.26
N ARG A 248 15.80 -4.75 -9.01
CA ARG A 248 16.75 -5.73 -8.47
C ARG A 248 16.00 -7.00 -8.09
N ILE A 249 16.61 -8.15 -8.39
CA ILE A 249 16.13 -9.46 -8.01
C ILE A 249 17.21 -10.13 -7.17
N ASP A 250 16.93 -10.34 -5.89
CA ASP A 250 17.77 -11.14 -4.99
C ASP A 250 17.17 -12.54 -4.86
N VAL A 251 17.85 -13.56 -5.38
CA VAL A 251 17.51 -14.98 -5.14
C VAL A 251 18.34 -15.49 -3.97
N ASN A 252 17.69 -15.72 -2.84
CA ASN A 252 18.32 -16.08 -1.58
C ASN A 252 18.09 -17.56 -1.27
N PHE A 253 19.16 -18.32 -1.08
CA PHE A 253 19.14 -19.75 -0.74
C PHE A 253 19.64 -19.97 0.69
N PHE A 254 18.90 -20.77 1.48
CA PHE A 254 19.20 -21.08 2.87
C PHE A 254 19.27 -22.60 3.08
N HIS A 255 20.44 -23.10 3.41
CA HIS A 255 20.75 -24.52 3.54
C HIS A 255 20.37 -25.07 4.91
N VAL A 256 19.48 -26.05 4.89
CA VAL A 256 18.80 -26.54 6.10
C VAL A 256 18.95 -28.04 6.32
N SER A 257 19.88 -28.68 5.60
CA SER A 257 20.17 -30.10 5.75
C SER A 257 21.67 -30.37 5.93
N VAL A 258 22.07 -31.63 5.78
CA VAL A 258 23.43 -32.12 5.98
C VAL A 258 24.22 -32.25 4.68
N PRO A 259 23.68 -32.82 3.58
CA PRO A 259 24.44 -32.99 2.35
C PRO A 259 24.79 -31.65 1.72
N ASP A 260 25.96 -31.52 1.08
CA ASP A 260 26.32 -30.30 0.34
C ASP A 260 25.36 -30.09 -0.86
N ILE A 261 24.89 -28.85 -1.07
CA ILE A 261 23.89 -28.55 -2.10
C ILE A 261 24.38 -27.44 -3.01
N GLU A 262 24.45 -27.73 -4.29
CA GLU A 262 24.67 -26.74 -5.33
C GLU A 262 23.34 -26.04 -5.66
N VAL A 263 23.34 -24.71 -5.72
CA VAL A 263 22.18 -23.89 -6.04
C VAL A 263 22.46 -23.04 -7.27
N TYR A 264 21.43 -22.82 -8.08
CA TYR A 264 21.53 -22.21 -9.39
C TYR A 264 20.39 -21.22 -9.59
N SER A 265 20.67 -20.08 -10.22
CA SER A 265 19.64 -19.23 -10.80
C SER A 265 20.07 -18.63 -12.13
N ASN A 266 19.08 -18.35 -12.97
CA ASN A 266 19.26 -17.72 -14.27
C ASN A 266 18.16 -16.69 -14.45
N PHE A 267 18.57 -15.49 -14.84
CA PHE A 267 17.66 -14.43 -15.23
C PHE A 267 17.91 -14.06 -16.70
N SER A 268 16.99 -14.39 -17.59
CA SER A 268 17.23 -14.32 -19.05
C SER A 268 17.40 -12.89 -19.57
N ASN A 269 16.86 -11.88 -18.89
CA ASN A 269 16.87 -10.46 -19.31
C ASN A 269 18.12 -9.64 -18.90
N GLU A 270 19.21 -10.29 -18.49
CA GLU A 270 20.47 -9.61 -18.11
C GLU A 270 21.42 -9.42 -19.32
N VAL A 271 21.79 -8.17 -19.64
CA VAL A 271 22.78 -7.82 -20.71
C VAL A 271 24.19 -7.87 -20.15
N THR A 272 24.71 -9.06 -19.87
CA THR A 272 26.15 -9.23 -19.62
C THR A 272 26.71 -10.38 -20.46
N SER A 273 27.58 -9.98 -21.38
CA SER A 273 28.50 -10.78 -22.19
C SER A 273 28.03 -11.22 -23.59
N GLN A 274 28.99 -11.04 -24.49
CA GLN A 274 29.05 -11.34 -25.92
C GLN A 274 28.94 -12.84 -26.26
N TYR A 275 28.39 -13.67 -25.37
CA TYR A 275 28.14 -15.09 -25.58
C TYR A 275 26.64 -15.32 -25.54
N SER A 276 26.03 -15.17 -26.72
CA SER A 276 24.73 -15.78 -27.03
C SER A 276 24.83 -17.27 -26.73
N ASP A 277 24.03 -17.75 -25.78
CA ASP A 277 23.43 -19.09 -25.80
C ASP A 277 22.59 -19.31 -24.52
N ASP A 278 21.27 -19.48 -24.69
CA ASP A 278 20.20 -19.73 -23.70
C ASP A 278 20.35 -21.00 -22.81
N ILE A 279 21.56 -21.59 -22.74
CA ILE A 279 21.80 -22.96 -22.27
C ILE A 279 22.53 -23.07 -20.91
N PHE A 280 22.75 -21.96 -20.18
CA PHE A 280 23.48 -21.98 -18.90
C PHE A 280 22.87 -21.09 -17.81
N TYR A 281 22.99 -21.52 -16.55
CA TYR A 281 22.67 -20.70 -15.37
C TYR A 281 23.73 -19.60 -15.16
N LYS A 282 23.29 -18.33 -15.07
CA LYS A 282 24.17 -17.17 -14.89
C LYS A 282 24.85 -17.12 -13.52
N GLN A 283 24.15 -17.54 -12.46
CA GLN A 283 24.72 -17.59 -11.11
C GLN A 283 24.58 -18.99 -10.51
N LYS A 284 25.61 -19.40 -9.77
CA LYS A 284 25.70 -20.69 -9.10
C LYS A 284 26.51 -20.58 -7.82
N GLY A 285 26.19 -21.39 -6.83
CA GLY A 285 26.92 -21.48 -5.57
C GLY A 285 26.76 -22.85 -4.93
N THR A 286 27.58 -23.13 -3.91
CA THR A 286 27.45 -24.34 -3.09
C THR A 286 27.22 -23.93 -1.65
N THR A 287 26.12 -24.43 -1.11
CA THR A 287 25.71 -24.24 0.28
C THR A 287 26.10 -25.48 1.09
N VAL A 288 26.63 -25.25 2.29
CA VAL A 288 27.14 -26.29 3.19
C VAL A 288 26.80 -25.93 4.64
N THR A 289 26.95 -26.88 5.57
CA THR A 289 26.56 -26.69 6.98
C THR A 289 27.27 -25.55 7.73
N HIS A 290 28.41 -25.08 7.23
CA HIS A 290 29.17 -23.95 7.77
C HIS A 290 29.09 -22.67 6.89
N LYS A 291 28.33 -22.72 5.80
CA LYS A 291 28.03 -21.58 4.92
C LYS A 291 26.64 -21.79 4.31
N ARG A 292 25.64 -21.40 5.08
CA ARG A 292 24.24 -21.79 4.86
C ARG A 292 23.49 -20.82 3.96
N TYR A 293 23.95 -19.60 3.78
CA TYR A 293 23.34 -18.57 2.96
C TYR A 293 24.12 -18.31 1.68
N ILE A 294 23.43 -18.34 0.55
CA ILE A 294 23.93 -17.91 -0.76
C ILE A 294 22.92 -16.94 -1.38
N ARG A 295 23.42 -15.83 -1.91
CA ARG A 295 22.63 -14.81 -2.60
C ARG A 295 23.08 -14.70 -4.04
N HIS A 296 22.13 -14.80 -4.97
CA HIS A 296 22.34 -14.43 -6.36
C HIS A 296 21.58 -13.11 -6.63
N GLU A 297 22.30 -12.09 -7.09
CA GLU A 297 21.75 -10.74 -7.29
C GLU A 297 21.69 -10.44 -8.80
N TYR A 298 20.51 -10.14 -9.32
CA TYR A 298 20.30 -9.68 -10.69
C TYR A 298 19.75 -8.26 -10.69
N ALA A 299 20.07 -7.51 -11.73
CA ALA A 299 19.43 -6.24 -12.03
C ALA A 299 18.69 -6.39 -13.37
N TYR A 300 17.42 -5.96 -13.43
CA TYR A 300 16.71 -5.79 -14.72
C TYR A 300 17.55 -4.88 -15.63
N TRP A 301 17.49 -5.07 -16.96
CA TRP A 301 18.05 -4.14 -17.94
C TRP A 301 17.58 -2.69 -17.73
N TYR A 302 16.51 -2.47 -16.97
CA TYR A 302 16.01 -1.15 -16.57
C TYR A 302 16.70 -0.54 -15.33
N ALA A 303 17.23 -1.37 -14.44
CA ALA A 303 17.91 -0.96 -13.22
C ALA A 303 19.38 -0.54 -13.47
N SER A 304 19.94 -0.86 -14.64
CA SER A 304 21.26 -0.37 -15.07
C SER A 304 21.25 1.06 -15.64
N TRP A 305 20.08 1.72 -15.74
CA TRP A 305 19.96 3.14 -16.13
C TRP A 305 19.78 4.08 -14.96
N ALA A 306 19.73 3.56 -13.72
CA ALA A 306 20.24 4.30 -12.58
C ALA A 306 21.77 4.39 -12.66
N ASP A 307 22.26 4.91 -13.78
CA ASP A 307 23.57 5.50 -13.89
C ASP A 307 23.59 6.67 -12.88
N PRO A 308 24.54 6.71 -11.92
CA PRO A 308 24.58 7.71 -10.86
C PRO A 308 24.59 9.19 -11.33
N ASP A 309 24.72 9.47 -12.64
CA ASP A 309 24.79 10.85 -13.15
C ASP A 309 23.42 11.54 -13.32
N CYS A 310 22.28 10.84 -13.26
CA CYS A 310 20.94 11.46 -13.32
C CYS A 310 20.77 12.51 -14.44
N SER A 311 21.47 12.32 -15.57
CA SER A 311 21.51 13.30 -16.65
C SER A 311 20.13 13.46 -17.30
N VAL A 312 19.84 14.64 -17.87
CA VAL A 312 18.56 14.87 -18.58
C VAL A 312 18.33 13.83 -19.66
N GLN A 313 19.39 13.43 -20.37
CA GLN A 313 19.31 12.40 -21.41
C GLN A 313 18.86 11.06 -20.82
N ASN A 314 19.48 10.60 -19.73
CA ASN A 314 19.11 9.31 -19.11
C ASN A 314 17.69 9.34 -18.54
N GLN A 315 17.27 10.47 -17.95
CA GLN A 315 15.88 10.64 -17.49
C GLN A 315 14.88 10.57 -18.64
N ASN A 316 15.20 11.20 -19.78
CA ASN A 316 14.36 11.16 -20.98
C ASN A 316 14.29 9.74 -21.56
N GLU A 317 15.42 9.03 -21.65
CA GLU A 317 15.49 7.63 -22.10
C GLU A 317 14.63 6.73 -21.19
N TYR A 318 14.79 6.83 -19.87
CA TYR A 318 14.00 6.07 -18.90
C TYR A 318 12.48 6.31 -19.05
N LEU A 319 12.07 7.57 -19.22
CA LEU A 319 10.65 7.90 -19.39
C LEU A 319 10.10 7.35 -20.71
N TYR A 320 10.84 7.54 -21.81
CA TYR A 320 10.43 7.09 -23.14
C TYR A 320 10.21 5.59 -23.21
N GLU A 321 11.18 4.82 -22.70
CA GLU A 321 11.11 3.37 -22.66
C GLU A 321 9.95 2.89 -21.75
N THR A 322 9.67 3.61 -20.66
CA THR A 322 8.55 3.30 -19.75
C THR A 322 7.23 3.49 -20.50
N MET A 323 7.14 4.58 -21.28
CA MET A 323 5.99 4.86 -22.13
C MET A 323 5.82 3.82 -23.25
N LYS A 324 6.89 3.31 -23.85
CA LYS A 324 6.82 2.24 -24.86
C LYS A 324 6.43 0.89 -24.29
N TYR A 325 6.69 0.66 -23.01
CA TYR A 325 6.47 -0.64 -22.39
C TYR A 325 5.15 -0.73 -21.59
N ALA A 326 4.97 0.14 -20.61
CA ALA A 326 3.92 0.00 -19.57
C ALA A 326 2.67 0.85 -19.79
N TYR A 327 2.78 1.95 -20.55
CA TYR A 327 1.67 2.85 -20.82
C TYR A 327 0.50 2.15 -21.51
N LEU A 328 -0.73 2.45 -21.11
CA LEU A 328 -1.95 1.85 -21.64
C LEU A 328 -2.04 1.97 -23.17
N TRP A 329 -1.58 3.11 -23.70
CA TRP A 329 -1.55 3.42 -25.13
C TRP A 329 -0.12 3.39 -25.67
N ASN A 330 0.69 2.40 -25.24
CA ASN A 330 2.08 2.29 -25.66
C ASN A 330 2.26 2.20 -27.19
N ASP A 331 1.30 1.61 -27.89
CA ASP A 331 1.23 1.55 -29.36
C ASP A 331 1.04 2.92 -30.03
N LYS A 332 0.65 3.95 -29.27
CA LYS A 332 0.49 5.34 -29.73
C LYS A 332 1.68 6.24 -29.45
N VAL A 333 2.68 5.77 -28.71
CA VAL A 333 3.88 6.56 -28.40
C VAL A 333 4.70 6.73 -29.70
N PRO A 334 4.94 7.96 -30.17
CA PRO A 334 5.66 8.20 -31.43
C PRO A 334 7.13 7.81 -31.29
N GLU A 335 7.75 7.39 -32.40
CA GLU A 335 9.21 7.31 -32.47
C GLU A 335 9.82 8.72 -32.40
N THR A 336 10.79 8.93 -31.52
CA THR A 336 11.45 10.24 -31.37
C THR A 336 12.88 10.10 -30.85
N ASP A 337 13.71 11.11 -31.12
CA ASP A 337 15.03 11.24 -30.51
C ASP A 337 14.89 11.98 -29.17
N VAL A 338 15.03 11.22 -28.08
CA VAL A 338 14.86 11.69 -26.70
C VAL A 338 15.90 12.75 -26.29
N SER A 339 17.01 12.88 -27.01
CA SER A 339 18.04 13.89 -26.77
C SER A 339 17.59 15.31 -27.16
N LEU A 340 16.52 15.45 -27.95
CA LEU A 340 15.98 16.73 -28.39
C LEU A 340 15.19 17.48 -27.30
N TYR A 341 14.89 16.84 -26.18
CA TYR A 341 14.02 17.36 -25.15
C TYR A 341 14.82 17.84 -23.94
N SER A 342 14.49 19.04 -23.45
CA SER A 342 15.22 19.70 -22.35
C SER A 342 14.93 19.12 -20.97
N SER A 343 13.88 18.33 -20.81
CA SER A 343 13.51 17.65 -19.56
C SER A 343 12.54 16.50 -19.83
N PRO A 344 12.40 15.54 -18.89
CA PRO A 344 11.43 14.46 -19.02
C PRO A 344 9.99 14.97 -19.02
N ASP A 345 9.68 16.09 -18.33
CA ASP A 345 8.36 16.73 -18.38
C ASP A 345 8.01 17.20 -19.81
N VAL A 346 8.97 17.84 -20.50
CA VAL A 346 8.76 18.31 -21.88
C VAL A 346 8.63 17.11 -22.84
N LEU A 347 9.39 16.04 -22.61
CA LEU A 347 9.26 14.81 -23.38
C LEU A 347 7.87 14.17 -23.19
N LEU A 348 7.42 13.98 -21.94
CA LEU A 348 6.14 13.37 -21.60
C LEU A 348 4.97 14.06 -22.31
N GLU A 349 4.91 15.39 -22.22
CA GLU A 349 3.88 16.20 -22.87
C GLU A 349 3.87 16.06 -24.40
N LYS A 350 5.00 15.66 -25.01
CA LYS A 350 5.14 15.51 -26.46
C LYS A 350 4.86 14.11 -26.96
N ILE A 351 5.02 13.09 -26.12
CA ILE A 351 4.88 11.69 -26.54
C ILE A 351 3.61 11.01 -26.01
N LYS A 352 2.94 11.60 -25.01
CA LYS A 352 1.67 11.07 -24.53
C LYS A 352 0.59 11.13 -25.61
N TYR A 353 -0.35 10.19 -25.52
CA TYR A 353 -1.50 10.15 -26.42
C TYR A 353 -2.38 11.39 -26.19
N GLU A 354 -3.02 11.94 -27.23
CA GLU A 354 -3.80 13.19 -27.12
C GLU A 354 -4.96 13.12 -26.11
N ARG A 355 -5.45 11.91 -25.82
CA ARG A 355 -6.51 11.66 -24.83
C ARG A 355 -5.98 11.56 -23.40
N ASP A 356 -4.67 11.40 -23.23
CA ASP A 356 -4.06 11.31 -21.92
C ASP A 356 -3.78 12.70 -21.36
N GLN A 357 -4.57 13.04 -20.35
CA GLN A 357 -4.44 14.28 -19.59
C GLN A 357 -3.89 14.03 -18.18
N TRP A 358 -3.58 12.78 -17.86
CA TRP A 358 -3.39 12.33 -16.47
C TRP A 358 -2.01 11.77 -16.20
N SER A 359 -1.27 11.22 -17.16
CA SER A 359 0.10 10.79 -16.87
C SER A 359 0.97 11.97 -16.42
N TYR A 360 1.74 11.80 -15.36
CA TYR A 360 2.53 12.88 -14.78
C TYR A 360 3.85 12.42 -14.14
N ILE A 361 4.73 13.40 -13.92
CA ILE A 361 5.95 13.27 -13.12
C ILE A 361 5.76 14.08 -11.84
N ALA A 362 6.21 13.54 -10.71
CA ALA A 362 6.23 14.23 -9.43
C ALA A 362 7.58 14.06 -8.74
N SER A 363 7.82 14.81 -7.67
CA SER A 363 8.91 14.46 -6.76
C SER A 363 8.56 13.18 -6.00
N LYS A 364 9.57 12.36 -5.71
CA LYS A 364 9.39 11.15 -4.90
C LYS A 364 8.90 11.48 -3.49
N GLU A 365 9.50 12.51 -2.87
CA GLU A 365 9.15 12.96 -1.51
C GLU A 365 7.66 13.32 -1.39
N GLU A 366 7.14 14.14 -2.30
CA GLU A 366 5.74 14.57 -2.23
C GLU A 366 4.78 13.42 -2.50
N TYR A 367 5.13 12.53 -3.43
CA TYR A 367 4.33 11.34 -3.71
C TYR A 367 4.27 10.39 -2.51
N ASP A 368 5.41 10.15 -1.85
CA ASP A 368 5.48 9.27 -0.68
C ASP A 368 4.71 9.87 0.51
N LEU A 369 4.81 11.17 0.75
CA LEU A 369 4.04 11.86 1.81
C LEU A 369 2.53 11.70 1.63
N TYR A 370 2.05 11.78 0.39
CA TYR A 370 0.65 11.61 0.07
C TYR A 370 0.19 10.16 0.16
N THR A 371 0.89 9.26 -0.53
CA THR A 371 0.45 7.87 -0.68
C THR A 371 0.67 7.03 0.57
N ILE A 372 1.72 7.30 1.35
CA ILE A 372 2.04 6.58 2.58
C ILE A 372 1.54 7.35 3.79
N GLY A 373 1.76 8.67 3.80
CA GLY A 373 1.47 9.49 4.96
C GLY A 373 0.03 10.00 5.02
N GLY A 374 -0.73 10.01 3.91
CA GLY A 374 -2.01 10.73 3.87
C GLY A 374 -1.86 12.24 4.08
N ASN A 375 -0.67 12.78 3.75
CA ASN A 375 -0.30 14.16 4.01
C ASN A 375 0.23 14.86 2.75
N TYR A 376 0.14 16.18 2.71
CA TYR A 376 0.82 16.97 1.68
C TYR A 376 1.31 18.32 2.25
N PHE A 377 2.24 18.95 1.56
CA PHE A 377 2.67 20.31 1.90
C PHE A 377 1.74 21.35 1.26
N GLY A 378 1.14 22.21 2.08
CA GLY A 378 0.19 23.21 1.58
C GLY A 378 -0.46 24.08 2.66
N LEU A 379 -1.59 24.66 2.32
CA LEU A 379 -2.41 25.48 3.22
C LEU A 379 -3.55 24.70 3.87
N GLY A 380 -4.04 23.63 3.22
CA GLY A 380 -5.17 22.83 3.67
C GLY A 380 -6.53 23.39 3.28
N LEU A 381 -6.64 23.91 2.06
CA LEU A 381 -7.92 24.44 1.54
C LEU A 381 -8.17 24.01 0.09
N GLY A 382 -9.44 23.87 -0.28
CA GLY A 382 -9.88 23.78 -1.67
C GLY A 382 -10.35 25.14 -2.17
N VAL A 383 -10.20 25.41 -3.47
CA VAL A 383 -10.78 26.62 -4.11
C VAL A 383 -11.51 26.27 -5.40
N ASP A 384 -12.52 27.07 -5.70
CA ASP A 384 -13.23 27.10 -6.98
C ASP A 384 -13.03 28.47 -7.62
N TYR A 385 -12.83 28.49 -8.94
CA TYR A 385 -12.67 29.70 -9.72
C TYR A 385 -13.67 29.71 -10.88
N ASP A 386 -14.51 30.74 -10.97
CA ASP A 386 -15.55 30.79 -12.00
C ASP A 386 -15.19 31.71 -13.18
N VAL A 387 -15.99 31.66 -14.25
CA VAL A 387 -15.82 32.51 -15.44
C VAL A 387 -16.02 34.01 -15.21
N TYR A 388 -16.55 34.41 -14.05
CA TYR A 388 -16.64 35.82 -13.65
C TYR A 388 -15.42 36.27 -12.86
N ASN A 389 -14.38 35.44 -12.83
CA ASN A 389 -13.17 35.61 -12.07
C ASN A 389 -13.42 35.70 -10.56
N ASP A 390 -14.41 34.96 -10.06
CA ASP A 390 -14.66 34.80 -8.64
C ASP A 390 -13.93 33.56 -8.11
N CYS A 391 -12.99 33.75 -7.19
CA CYS A 391 -12.26 32.66 -6.52
C CYS A 391 -12.74 32.54 -5.08
N ARG A 392 -13.23 31.36 -4.72
CA ARG A 392 -13.77 31.12 -3.38
C ARG A 392 -13.24 29.83 -2.80
N ILE A 393 -13.05 29.83 -1.49
CA ILE A 393 -12.70 28.62 -0.75
C ILE A 393 -13.91 27.68 -0.72
N THR A 394 -13.70 26.43 -1.17
CA THR A 394 -14.73 25.37 -1.19
C THR A 394 -14.76 24.61 0.13
N PHE A 395 -13.59 24.23 0.66
CA PHE A 395 -13.44 23.60 1.97
C PHE A 395 -12.12 24.01 2.60
N VAL A 396 -12.03 23.80 3.92
CA VAL A 396 -10.80 23.98 4.68
C VAL A 396 -10.64 22.75 5.56
N TYR A 397 -9.53 22.05 5.43
CA TYR A 397 -9.20 20.92 6.29
C TYR A 397 -9.04 21.42 7.72
N LYS A 398 -9.66 20.74 8.68
CA LYS A 398 -9.45 20.96 10.11
C LYS A 398 -7.96 20.88 10.46
N ASP A 399 -7.53 21.64 11.45
CA ASP A 399 -6.17 21.66 12.00
C ASP A 399 -5.05 22.13 11.01
N SER A 400 -5.40 22.37 9.75
CA SER A 400 -4.51 22.94 8.71
C SER A 400 -4.07 24.39 8.98
N PRO A 401 -3.00 24.86 8.31
CA PRO A 401 -2.59 26.27 8.34
C PRO A 401 -3.72 27.24 7.97
N ALA A 402 -4.55 26.90 6.99
CA ALA A 402 -5.71 27.69 6.58
C ALA A 402 -6.77 27.78 7.70
N ALA A 403 -7.05 26.67 8.38
CA ALA A 403 -7.96 26.66 9.52
C ALA A 403 -7.42 27.51 10.68
N GLN A 404 -6.12 27.40 10.99
CA GLN A 404 -5.46 28.20 12.02
C GLN A 404 -5.46 29.69 11.70
N ALA A 405 -5.38 30.03 10.41
CA ALA A 405 -5.52 31.38 9.88
C ALA A 405 -6.99 31.89 9.92
N GLY A 406 -7.96 31.04 10.27
CA GLY A 406 -9.37 31.40 10.33
C GLY A 406 -10.03 31.58 8.96
N LEU A 407 -9.43 31.02 7.91
CA LEU A 407 -10.05 30.92 6.59
C LEU A 407 -11.23 29.93 6.64
N LYS A 408 -12.27 30.23 5.87
CA LYS A 408 -13.50 29.45 5.86
C LYS A 408 -14.00 29.24 4.44
N ARG A 409 -14.79 28.18 4.24
CA ARG A 409 -15.64 28.03 3.06
C ARG A 409 -16.39 29.34 2.79
N ASN A 410 -16.52 29.69 1.51
CA ASN A 410 -17.10 30.92 0.99
C ASN A 410 -16.23 32.19 1.08
N ASP A 411 -15.13 32.18 1.81
CA ASP A 411 -14.20 33.32 1.76
C ASP A 411 -13.72 33.52 0.32
N ARG A 412 -13.82 34.76 -0.16
CA ARG A 412 -13.43 35.13 -1.51
C ARG A 412 -11.96 35.54 -1.53
N ILE A 413 -11.15 34.88 -2.36
CA ILE A 413 -9.75 35.23 -2.56
C ILE A 413 -9.68 36.32 -3.64
N LEU A 414 -9.10 37.47 -3.29
CA LEU A 414 -8.94 38.63 -4.18
C LEU A 414 -7.53 38.70 -4.77
N GLU A 415 -6.51 38.47 -3.94
CA GLU A 415 -5.10 38.46 -4.34
C GLU A 415 -4.34 37.35 -3.62
N ILE A 416 -3.32 36.79 -4.30
CA ILE A 416 -2.36 35.83 -3.75
C ILE A 416 -0.96 36.36 -4.08
N ASN A 417 -0.11 36.55 -3.07
CA ASN A 417 1.24 37.09 -3.19
C ASN A 417 1.30 38.39 -4.01
N GLY A 418 0.30 39.26 -3.80
CA GLY A 418 0.19 40.57 -4.45
C GLY A 418 -0.30 40.55 -5.91
N LYS A 419 -0.59 39.37 -6.48
CA LYS A 419 -1.23 39.22 -7.79
C LYS A 419 -2.73 39.00 -7.62
N THR A 420 -3.53 39.64 -8.45
CA THR A 420 -4.96 39.36 -8.53
C THR A 420 -5.20 37.94 -9.06
N VAL A 421 -6.34 37.33 -8.72
CA VAL A 421 -6.65 35.98 -9.23
C VAL A 421 -6.71 35.96 -10.76
N GLN A 422 -7.18 37.04 -11.38
CA GLN A 422 -7.20 37.19 -12.84
C GLN A 422 -5.80 37.10 -13.44
N GLU A 423 -4.80 37.73 -12.81
CA GLU A 423 -3.41 37.65 -13.24
C GLU A 423 -2.83 36.26 -13.05
N ILE A 424 -3.21 35.55 -11.98
CA ILE A 424 -2.77 34.19 -11.70
C ILE A 424 -3.29 33.23 -12.76
N GLU A 425 -4.58 33.29 -13.07
CA GLU A 425 -5.20 32.52 -14.15
C GLU A 425 -4.58 32.84 -15.52
N ALA A 426 -4.44 34.13 -15.86
CA ALA A 426 -3.94 34.53 -17.18
C ALA A 426 -2.47 34.13 -17.42
N GLN A 427 -1.70 33.92 -16.36
CA GLN A 427 -0.29 33.54 -16.39
C GLN A 427 -0.07 32.06 -16.00
N ASP A 428 -1.14 31.29 -15.77
CA ASP A 428 -1.10 29.89 -15.32
C ASP A 428 -0.23 29.68 -14.07
N LEU A 429 -0.44 30.53 -13.06
CA LEU A 429 0.41 30.60 -11.86
C LEU A 429 -0.15 29.84 -10.66
N TRP A 430 -1.28 29.13 -10.78
CA TRP A 430 -1.94 28.45 -9.66
C TRP A 430 -0.99 27.52 -8.89
N ASP A 431 -0.23 26.69 -9.60
CA ASP A 431 0.79 25.83 -9.00
C ASP A 431 1.92 26.63 -8.34
N SER A 432 2.30 27.77 -8.90
CA SER A 432 3.40 28.57 -8.35
C SER A 432 3.02 29.31 -7.07
N VAL A 433 1.77 29.78 -6.94
CA VAL A 433 1.35 30.65 -5.84
C VAL A 433 0.90 29.88 -4.62
N PHE A 434 0.23 28.75 -4.82
CA PHE A 434 -0.22 27.90 -3.72
C PHE A 434 0.75 26.78 -3.41
N TYR A 435 1.38 26.21 -4.44
CA TYR A 435 2.02 24.93 -4.29
C TYR A 435 3.55 25.02 -4.19
N LYS A 436 4.24 25.62 -5.17
CA LYS A 436 5.72 25.75 -5.12
C LYS A 436 6.20 26.49 -3.86
N GLY A 437 7.22 25.94 -3.21
CA GLY A 437 7.79 26.48 -1.98
C GLY A 437 8.21 25.39 -1.01
N ARG A 438 8.69 25.78 0.16
CA ARG A 438 9.09 24.89 1.26
C ARG A 438 8.18 25.11 2.48
N ILE A 439 8.23 24.18 3.44
CA ILE A 439 7.63 24.38 4.76
C ILE A 439 8.08 25.74 5.32
N GLY A 440 7.13 26.51 5.83
CA GLY A 440 7.36 27.83 6.42
C GLY A 440 7.29 28.99 5.42
N ASP A 441 7.25 28.73 4.10
CA ASP A 441 7.00 29.77 3.11
C ASP A 441 5.62 30.38 3.33
N ALA A 442 5.55 31.70 3.28
CA ALA A 442 4.30 32.43 3.48
C ALA A 442 3.56 32.64 2.16
N VAL A 443 2.25 32.45 2.20
CA VAL A 443 1.31 32.85 1.15
C VAL A 443 0.51 34.03 1.68
N ASP A 444 0.70 35.20 1.06
CA ASP A 444 -0.01 36.41 1.42
C ASP A 444 -1.32 36.48 0.64
N LEU A 445 -2.43 36.27 1.35
CA LEU A 445 -3.77 36.30 0.80
C LEU A 445 -4.43 37.64 1.12
N LYS A 446 -5.10 38.23 0.14
CA LYS A 446 -6.14 39.24 0.39
C LYS A 446 -7.47 38.56 0.20
N ILE A 447 -8.23 38.42 1.29
CA ILE A 447 -9.54 37.78 1.26
C ILE A 447 -10.64 38.80 1.54
N GLN A 448 -11.84 38.50 1.07
CA GLN A 448 -13.09 39.11 1.49
C GLN A 448 -13.95 38.02 2.13
N ASP A 449 -14.29 38.17 3.41
CA ASP A 449 -15.09 37.18 4.12
C ASP A 449 -16.58 37.27 3.77
N SER A 450 -17.37 36.39 4.40
CA SER A 450 -18.84 36.34 4.23
C SER A 450 -19.58 37.62 4.66
N GLN A 451 -18.93 38.51 5.42
CA GLN A 451 -19.45 39.81 5.85
C GLN A 451 -19.05 40.94 4.90
N TYR A 452 -18.41 40.61 3.77
CA TYR A 452 -17.85 41.53 2.79
C TYR A 452 -16.67 42.36 3.30
N GLU A 453 -16.05 41.97 4.42
CA GLU A 453 -14.89 42.66 4.96
C GLU A 453 -13.61 42.13 4.31
N ALA A 454 -12.81 43.04 3.76
CA ALA A 454 -11.54 42.70 3.15
C ALA A 454 -10.40 42.75 4.17
N ARG A 455 -9.63 41.66 4.29
CA ARG A 455 -8.43 41.60 5.14
C ARG A 455 -7.27 40.94 4.41
N ARG A 456 -6.05 41.36 4.74
CA ARG A 456 -4.82 40.65 4.37
C ARG A 456 -4.47 39.66 5.46
N ILE A 457 -4.09 38.46 5.06
CA ILE A 457 -3.65 37.40 5.94
C ILE A 457 -2.45 36.70 5.33
N SER A 458 -1.44 36.42 6.16
CA SER A 458 -0.24 35.69 5.76
C SER A 458 -0.34 34.30 6.36
N VAL A 459 -0.38 33.26 5.51
CA VAL A 459 -0.51 31.87 5.94
C VAL A 459 0.77 31.14 5.59
N LYS A 460 1.42 30.51 6.56
CA LYS A 460 2.62 29.72 6.30
C LYS A 460 2.23 28.31 5.88
N LYS A 461 2.88 27.80 4.84
CA LYS A 461 2.74 26.41 4.42
C LYS A 461 3.30 25.48 5.49
N ASP A 462 2.61 24.38 5.71
CA ASP A 462 3.04 23.31 6.60
C ASP A 462 2.58 21.95 6.05
N LEU A 463 2.90 20.88 6.77
CA LEU A 463 2.33 19.56 6.53
C LEU A 463 0.82 19.61 6.86
N VAL A 464 0.01 19.12 5.91
CA VAL A 464 -1.45 19.06 6.00
C VAL A 464 -1.90 17.61 5.95
N GLU A 465 -2.60 17.18 7.00
CA GLU A 465 -3.31 15.91 7.03
C GLU A 465 -4.59 16.00 6.20
N ILE A 466 -4.75 15.07 5.27
CA ILE A 466 -5.92 15.01 4.39
C ILE A 466 -7.09 14.42 5.15
N GLN A 467 -8.21 15.16 5.22
CA GLN A 467 -9.47 14.60 5.74
C GLN A 467 -10.26 13.92 4.64
N THR A 468 -10.39 12.60 4.76
CA THR A 468 -11.15 11.81 3.79
C THR A 468 -12.65 12.00 3.93
N ILE A 469 -13.15 12.35 5.12
CA ILE A 469 -14.55 12.72 5.37
C ILE A 469 -14.64 14.16 5.91
N LEU A 470 -15.28 15.05 5.14
CA LEU A 470 -15.45 16.46 5.54
C LEU A 470 -16.68 16.68 6.43
N HIS A 471 -17.71 15.84 6.26
CA HIS A 471 -18.97 15.97 6.99
C HIS A 471 -19.78 14.66 6.90
N TYR A 472 -20.54 14.32 7.93
CA TYR A 472 -21.59 13.31 7.83
C TYR A 472 -22.73 13.60 8.83
N ASP A 473 -23.96 13.26 8.45
CA ASP A 473 -25.14 13.38 9.32
C ASP A 473 -26.26 12.41 8.88
N VAL A 474 -27.30 12.26 9.71
CA VAL A 474 -28.58 11.63 9.31
C VAL A 474 -29.66 12.70 9.23
N ILE A 475 -30.15 12.92 8.03
CA ILE A 475 -31.17 13.89 7.70
C ILE A 475 -32.54 13.21 7.73
N GLU A 476 -33.40 13.60 8.67
CA GLU A 476 -34.81 13.23 8.63
C GLU A 476 -35.59 14.14 7.69
N GLN A 477 -36.39 13.52 6.82
CA GLN A 477 -37.30 14.19 5.89
C GLN A 477 -38.61 13.38 5.76
N GLU A 478 -39.70 13.89 6.35
CA GLU A 478 -41.06 13.32 6.24
C GLU A 478 -41.15 11.80 6.52
N GLY A 479 -40.34 11.32 7.47
CA GLY A 479 -40.29 9.91 7.87
C GLY A 479 -39.23 9.06 7.16
N LEU A 480 -38.50 9.61 6.18
CA LEU A 480 -37.29 9.01 5.61
C LEU A 480 -36.05 9.46 6.39
N LYS A 481 -35.18 8.52 6.71
CA LYS A 481 -33.84 8.78 7.27
C LYS A 481 -32.80 8.69 6.16
N VAL A 482 -32.21 9.83 5.81
CA VAL A 482 -31.20 9.91 4.76
C VAL A 482 -29.83 10.02 5.40
N GLY A 483 -28.96 9.03 5.20
CA GLY A 483 -27.54 9.19 5.50
C GLY A 483 -26.93 10.16 4.50
N TYR A 484 -26.23 11.17 4.99
CA TYR A 484 -25.51 12.14 4.18
C TYR A 484 -24.05 12.15 4.59
N VAL A 485 -23.13 11.94 3.64
CA VAL A 485 -21.68 11.98 3.89
C VAL A 485 -20.98 12.71 2.75
N VAL A 486 -20.08 13.62 3.11
CA VAL A 486 -19.16 14.29 2.17
C VAL A 486 -17.83 13.56 2.23
N PHE A 487 -17.58 12.75 1.22
CA PHE A 487 -16.39 11.91 1.09
C PHE A 487 -15.42 12.52 0.10
N ASN A 488 -14.26 12.95 0.58
CA ASN A 488 -13.36 13.83 -0.13
C ASN A 488 -12.20 13.11 -0.81
N GLU A 489 -11.75 11.94 -0.30
CA GLU A 489 -10.58 11.29 -0.90
C GLU A 489 -10.49 9.78 -0.66
N PHE A 490 -10.11 9.02 -1.69
CA PHE A 490 -9.94 7.56 -1.62
C PHE A 490 -8.54 7.15 -1.14
N LEU A 491 -8.15 7.58 0.07
CA LEU A 491 -6.89 7.15 0.71
C LEU A 491 -7.10 5.90 1.58
N SER A 492 -6.01 5.19 1.91
CA SER A 492 -6.05 4.01 2.80
C SER A 492 -6.72 4.32 4.15
N ASP A 493 -6.48 5.52 4.68
CA ASP A 493 -7.02 5.97 5.97
C ASP A 493 -8.55 6.10 5.95
N ALA A 494 -9.14 6.28 4.76
CA ALA A 494 -10.58 6.33 4.59
C ALA A 494 -11.28 5.04 5.03
N LEU A 495 -10.62 3.87 4.97
CA LEU A 495 -11.26 2.60 5.33
C LEU A 495 -11.80 2.63 6.76
N ARG A 496 -11.03 3.17 7.71
CA ARG A 496 -11.43 3.28 9.12
C ARG A 496 -12.52 4.33 9.32
N GLU A 497 -12.45 5.45 8.61
CA GLU A 497 -13.45 6.53 8.72
C GLU A 497 -14.79 6.11 8.12
N LEU A 498 -14.75 5.45 6.95
CA LEU A 498 -15.92 4.87 6.30
C LEU A 498 -16.57 3.81 7.19
N ASP A 499 -15.78 2.96 7.86
CA ASP A 499 -16.30 1.99 8.81
C ASP A 499 -17.09 2.64 9.95
N ALA A 500 -16.56 3.71 10.51
CA ALA A 500 -17.22 4.45 11.58
C ALA A 500 -18.54 5.10 11.09
N VAL A 501 -18.51 5.74 9.92
CA VAL A 501 -19.69 6.40 9.34
C VAL A 501 -20.76 5.39 8.93
N PHE A 502 -20.39 4.28 8.29
CA PHE A 502 -21.34 3.24 7.90
C PHE A 502 -21.88 2.46 9.09
N ALA A 503 -21.08 2.24 10.15
CA ALA A 503 -21.59 1.71 11.42
C ALA A 503 -22.62 2.65 12.05
N TYR A 504 -22.37 3.97 12.03
CA TYR A 504 -23.31 4.98 12.51
C TYR A 504 -24.61 4.98 11.70
N PHE A 505 -24.53 4.94 10.37
CA PHE A 505 -25.69 4.87 9.48
C PHE A 505 -26.49 3.59 9.64
N SER A 506 -25.81 2.45 9.76
CA SER A 506 -26.41 1.15 10.06
C SER A 506 -27.16 1.19 11.41
N TRP A 507 -26.53 1.73 12.46
CA TRP A 507 -27.15 1.91 13.78
C TRP A 507 -28.38 2.84 13.75
N LYS A 508 -28.33 3.93 12.97
CA LYS A 508 -29.47 4.83 12.77
C LYS A 508 -30.59 4.24 11.93
N ASN A 509 -30.31 3.13 11.26
CA ASN A 509 -31.21 2.45 10.33
C ASN A 509 -31.72 3.43 9.26
N ILE A 510 -30.80 4.00 8.50
CA ILE A 510 -31.13 4.89 7.37
C ILE A 510 -31.82 4.11 6.25
N ASP A 511 -32.67 4.82 5.50
CA ASP A 511 -33.42 4.28 4.37
C ASP A 511 -32.74 4.58 3.03
N GLU A 512 -32.06 5.73 2.94
CA GLU A 512 -31.42 6.24 1.72
C GLU A 512 -30.04 6.81 2.04
N LEU A 513 -29.15 6.82 1.03
CA LEU A 513 -27.81 7.41 1.13
C LEU A 513 -27.60 8.47 0.05
N ILE A 514 -27.18 9.65 0.48
CA ILE A 514 -26.58 10.68 -0.36
C ILE A 514 -25.07 10.67 -0.08
N LEU A 515 -24.29 10.30 -1.10
CA LEU A 515 -22.82 10.31 -1.07
C LEU A 515 -22.33 11.52 -1.86
N ASP A 516 -21.90 12.54 -1.16
CA ASP A 516 -21.38 13.77 -1.74
C ASP A 516 -19.87 13.64 -1.98
N ILE A 517 -19.50 13.54 -3.25
CA ILE A 517 -18.12 13.38 -3.72
C ILE A 517 -17.77 14.55 -4.66
N ARG A 518 -18.41 15.70 -4.43
CA ARG A 518 -18.34 16.87 -5.32
C ARG A 518 -16.93 17.45 -5.48
N TYR A 519 -16.03 17.18 -4.53
CA TYR A 519 -14.64 17.66 -4.55
C TYR A 519 -13.62 16.54 -4.69
N ASN A 520 -14.06 15.29 -4.90
CA ASN A 520 -13.21 14.12 -4.75
C ASN A 520 -12.52 13.71 -6.08
N PRO A 521 -11.20 13.91 -6.22
CA PRO A 521 -10.45 13.58 -7.44
C PRO A 521 -10.21 12.07 -7.62
N GLY A 522 -10.63 11.25 -6.66
CA GLY A 522 -10.45 9.81 -6.63
C GLY A 522 -9.37 9.39 -5.63
N GLY A 523 -8.42 8.57 -6.09
CA GLY A 523 -7.43 7.89 -5.25
C GLY A 523 -7.47 6.37 -5.47
N SER A 524 -7.31 5.60 -4.40
CA SER A 524 -7.21 4.14 -4.41
C SER A 524 -8.48 3.45 -4.93
N THR A 525 -8.31 2.59 -5.93
CA THR A 525 -9.39 1.75 -6.47
C THR A 525 -9.89 0.73 -5.45
N SER A 526 -9.03 0.26 -4.55
CA SER A 526 -9.42 -0.70 -3.50
C SER A 526 -10.37 -0.08 -2.47
N VAL A 527 -10.24 1.22 -2.22
CA VAL A 527 -11.18 1.97 -1.37
C VAL A 527 -12.52 2.16 -2.09
N ALA A 528 -12.52 2.33 -3.42
CA ALA A 528 -13.75 2.38 -4.21
C ALA A 528 -14.49 1.03 -4.21
N GLU A 529 -13.76 -0.07 -4.39
CA GLU A 529 -14.33 -1.42 -4.23
C GLU A 529 -14.91 -1.61 -2.83
N TYR A 530 -14.18 -1.20 -1.79
CA TYR A 530 -14.61 -1.30 -0.40
C TYR A 530 -15.88 -0.50 -0.12
N LEU A 531 -15.93 0.75 -0.56
CA LEU A 531 -17.10 1.61 -0.43
C LEU A 531 -18.30 1.04 -1.22
N GLY A 532 -18.05 0.48 -2.41
CA GLY A 532 -19.06 -0.27 -3.17
C GLY A 532 -19.64 -1.44 -2.38
N ASN A 533 -18.79 -2.19 -1.66
CA ASN A 533 -19.20 -3.29 -0.79
C ASN A 533 -20.05 -2.81 0.41
N LEU A 534 -19.67 -1.69 1.05
CA LEU A 534 -20.43 -1.10 2.15
C LEU A 534 -21.82 -0.61 1.70
N ILE A 535 -21.94 -0.10 0.48
CA ILE A 535 -23.22 0.39 -0.08
C ILE A 535 -24.11 -0.79 -0.47
N ALA A 536 -23.59 -1.71 -1.28
CA ALA A 536 -24.37 -2.79 -1.89
C ALA A 536 -24.68 -3.95 -0.92
N GLY A 537 -23.78 -4.18 0.05
CA GLY A 537 -23.84 -5.31 0.98
C GLY A 537 -23.81 -6.68 0.33
N ASP A 538 -24.29 -7.69 1.08
CA ASP A 538 -24.14 -9.11 0.74
C ASP A 538 -24.87 -9.50 -0.56
N ARG A 539 -25.85 -8.70 -1.00
CA ARG A 539 -26.69 -8.98 -2.18
C ARG A 539 -25.87 -9.12 -3.47
N LEU A 540 -24.74 -8.42 -3.58
CA LEU A 540 -23.92 -8.42 -4.79
C LEU A 540 -22.64 -9.27 -4.66
N GLU A 541 -22.45 -9.99 -3.56
CA GLU A 541 -21.25 -10.81 -3.35
C GLU A 541 -20.97 -11.74 -4.56
N GLY A 542 -19.71 -11.73 -5.02
CA GLY A 542 -19.26 -12.51 -6.17
C GLY A 542 -19.68 -11.96 -7.54
N LYS A 543 -20.43 -10.83 -7.61
CA LYS A 543 -20.63 -10.09 -8.86
C LYS A 543 -19.38 -9.29 -9.20
N ILE A 544 -19.14 -9.10 -10.49
CA ILE A 544 -18.02 -8.27 -10.96
C ILE A 544 -18.34 -6.81 -10.64
N PHE A 545 -17.47 -6.17 -9.87
CA PHE A 545 -17.50 -4.73 -9.63
C PHE A 545 -16.83 -4.00 -10.80
N ALA A 546 -15.59 -4.38 -11.10
CA ALA A 546 -14.79 -3.79 -12.18
C ALA A 546 -13.84 -4.83 -12.79
N LYS A 547 -13.39 -4.56 -14.01
CA LYS A 547 -12.25 -5.22 -14.65
C LYS A 547 -11.20 -4.17 -15.00
N TYR A 548 -9.96 -4.44 -14.63
CA TYR A 548 -8.81 -3.62 -14.97
C TYR A 548 -8.11 -4.23 -16.17
N LEU A 549 -8.01 -3.47 -17.25
CA LEU A 549 -7.48 -3.93 -18.54
C LEU A 549 -6.22 -3.12 -18.89
N TYR A 550 -5.11 -3.82 -19.07
CA TYR A 550 -3.79 -3.27 -19.40
C TYR A 550 -3.47 -3.43 -20.88
N ASN A 551 -2.31 -2.93 -21.29
CA ASN A 551 -1.78 -3.15 -22.64
C ASN A 551 -1.31 -4.61 -22.84
N ASP A 552 -0.91 -4.96 -24.06
CA ASP A 552 -0.52 -6.33 -24.42
C ASP A 552 0.70 -6.84 -23.62
N ASN A 553 1.67 -5.97 -23.34
CA ASN A 553 2.86 -6.29 -22.54
C ASN A 553 2.54 -6.58 -21.06
N TYR A 554 1.40 -6.08 -20.57
CA TYR A 554 0.92 -6.24 -19.20
C TYR A 554 -0.40 -7.03 -19.15
N SER A 555 -0.73 -7.81 -20.18
CA SER A 555 -2.01 -8.53 -20.24
C SER A 555 -2.22 -9.53 -19.09
N ASP A 556 -1.15 -10.08 -18.52
CA ASP A 556 -1.20 -10.95 -17.32
C ASP A 556 -1.59 -10.21 -16.03
N TRP A 557 -1.54 -8.87 -16.03
CA TRP A 557 -1.99 -8.04 -14.93
C TRP A 557 -3.47 -7.69 -15.00
N ASN A 558 -4.17 -8.11 -16.06
CA ASN A 558 -5.61 -7.94 -16.14
C ASN A 558 -6.28 -8.57 -14.91
N GLU A 559 -7.07 -7.76 -14.21
CA GLU A 559 -7.67 -8.15 -12.93
C GLU A 559 -9.18 -7.97 -12.98
N ILE A 560 -9.89 -8.85 -12.27
CA ILE A 560 -11.33 -8.72 -12.04
C ILE A 560 -11.55 -8.48 -10.55
N ALA A 561 -12.04 -7.29 -10.22
CA ALA A 561 -12.54 -6.96 -8.90
C ALA A 561 -13.98 -7.46 -8.76
N TYR A 562 -14.24 -8.16 -7.66
CA TYR A 562 -15.56 -8.65 -7.31
C TYR A 562 -16.08 -7.89 -6.09
N PHE A 563 -17.40 -7.69 -6.04
CA PHE A 563 -18.06 -7.32 -4.80
C PHE A 563 -17.81 -8.41 -3.75
N LYS A 564 -17.42 -7.98 -2.56
CA LYS A 564 -17.11 -8.83 -1.41
C LYS A 564 -18.01 -8.44 -0.24
N LYS A 565 -18.31 -9.41 0.61
CA LYS A 565 -18.97 -9.14 1.88
C LYS A 565 -18.04 -8.40 2.86
N PRO A 566 -18.40 -7.20 3.38
CA PRO A 566 -17.59 -6.52 4.38
C PRO A 566 -17.50 -7.32 5.68
N ALA A 567 -16.28 -7.49 6.22
CA ALA A 567 -16.05 -8.26 7.45
C ALA A 567 -16.72 -7.65 8.69
N ASN A 568 -16.86 -6.32 8.71
CA ASN A 568 -17.39 -5.54 9.84
C ASN A 568 -18.94 -5.54 9.93
N LYS A 569 -19.65 -6.09 8.93
CA LYS A 569 -21.12 -6.11 8.85
C LYS A 569 -21.80 -4.72 8.87
N ASN A 570 -21.08 -3.67 8.49
CA ASN A 570 -21.61 -2.30 8.44
C ASN A 570 -22.34 -1.97 7.13
N ALA A 571 -22.51 -2.95 6.24
CA ALA A 571 -23.10 -2.71 4.93
C ALA A 571 -24.59 -2.33 5.03
N LEU A 572 -25.02 -1.39 4.18
CA LEU A 572 -26.37 -0.82 4.21
C LEU A 572 -27.39 -1.59 3.36
N ASN A 573 -26.93 -2.44 2.43
CA ASN A 573 -27.78 -3.22 1.51
C ASN A 573 -28.78 -2.37 0.71
N LEU A 574 -28.34 -1.20 0.22
CA LEU A 574 -29.21 -0.29 -0.50
C LEU A 574 -29.49 -0.77 -1.94
N ASN A 575 -30.65 -0.39 -2.48
CA ASN A 575 -31.02 -0.64 -3.88
C ASN A 575 -30.87 0.61 -4.76
N ARG A 576 -30.57 1.74 -4.15
CA ARG A 576 -30.43 3.05 -4.78
C ARG A 576 -29.38 3.87 -4.03
N ILE A 577 -28.68 4.73 -4.76
CA ILE A 577 -27.76 5.72 -4.20
C ILE A 577 -27.86 7.03 -4.98
N VAL A 578 -27.77 8.15 -4.26
CA VAL A 578 -27.67 9.49 -4.85
C VAL A 578 -26.25 10.01 -4.63
N PHE A 579 -25.59 10.42 -5.71
CA PHE A 579 -24.30 11.08 -5.68
C PHE A 579 -24.49 12.58 -5.90
N ILE A 580 -23.71 13.39 -5.18
CA ILE A 580 -23.48 14.79 -5.54
C ILE A 580 -22.10 14.89 -6.19
N THR A 581 -22.04 15.42 -7.41
CA THR A 581 -20.85 15.41 -8.27
C THR A 581 -20.54 16.79 -8.85
N THR A 582 -19.28 17.03 -9.22
CA THR A 582 -18.87 18.15 -10.09
C THR A 582 -17.77 17.71 -11.04
N GLY A 583 -17.22 18.64 -11.84
CA GLY A 583 -16.04 18.38 -12.68
C GLY A 583 -14.78 17.98 -11.92
N ALA A 584 -14.73 18.15 -10.59
CA ALA A 584 -13.66 17.63 -9.73
C ALA A 584 -13.85 16.15 -9.36
N THR A 585 -15.06 15.59 -9.51
CA THR A 585 -15.34 14.18 -9.24
C THR A 585 -14.67 13.32 -10.32
N ALA A 586 -13.62 12.59 -9.98
CA ALA A 586 -12.80 11.88 -10.98
C ALA A 586 -12.36 10.47 -10.53
N SER A 587 -11.87 9.66 -11.48
CA SER A 587 -11.10 8.44 -11.21
C SER A 587 -11.88 7.43 -10.35
N SER A 588 -11.35 7.01 -9.19
CA SER A 588 -12.01 6.10 -8.23
C SER A 588 -13.42 6.53 -7.81
N SER A 589 -13.72 7.84 -7.80
CA SER A 589 -15.10 8.35 -7.65
C SER A 589 -16.02 7.88 -8.78
N GLU A 590 -15.53 7.96 -10.02
CA GLU A 590 -16.27 7.55 -11.22
C GLU A 590 -16.28 6.03 -11.38
N LEU A 591 -15.22 5.34 -10.95
CA LEU A 591 -15.17 3.88 -10.86
C LEU A 591 -16.28 3.36 -9.93
N LEU A 592 -16.47 3.98 -8.76
CA LEU A 592 -17.55 3.63 -7.84
C LEU A 592 -18.93 3.80 -8.50
N ILE A 593 -19.16 4.93 -9.16
CA ILE A 593 -20.38 5.19 -9.93
C ILE A 593 -20.58 4.11 -11.00
N ASN A 594 -19.53 3.82 -11.78
CA ASN A 594 -19.59 2.89 -12.90
C ASN A 594 -19.79 1.43 -12.45
N GLY A 595 -19.16 1.02 -11.35
CA GLY A 595 -19.23 -0.33 -10.80
C GLY A 595 -20.59 -0.65 -10.17
N LEU A 596 -21.27 0.35 -9.59
CA LEU A 596 -22.61 0.20 -8.99
C LEU A 596 -23.74 0.24 -10.03
N LYS A 597 -23.58 1.02 -11.11
CA LYS A 597 -24.60 1.26 -12.14
C LYS A 597 -25.30 0.01 -12.70
N PRO A 598 -24.64 -1.14 -12.93
CA PRO A 598 -25.30 -2.33 -13.43
C PRO A 598 -26.28 -2.99 -12.44
N PHE A 599 -26.24 -2.64 -11.16
CA PHE A 599 -26.86 -3.42 -10.08
C PHE A 599 -27.84 -2.65 -9.18
N MET A 600 -27.90 -1.33 -9.34
CA MET A 600 -28.76 -0.44 -8.56
C MET A 600 -29.06 0.87 -9.27
N ASP A 601 -30.06 1.58 -8.78
CA ASP A 601 -30.39 2.92 -9.26
C ASP A 601 -29.32 3.91 -8.78
N VAL A 602 -28.52 4.41 -9.71
CA VAL A 602 -27.46 5.40 -9.45
C VAL A 602 -27.89 6.75 -10.01
N ILE A 603 -28.13 7.72 -9.12
CA ILE A 603 -28.60 9.07 -9.47
C ILE A 603 -27.50 10.07 -9.19
N LEU A 604 -27.19 10.92 -10.18
CA LEU A 604 -26.20 11.99 -10.03
C LEU A 604 -26.92 13.34 -9.98
N ILE A 605 -26.53 14.17 -9.02
CA ILE A 605 -26.99 15.54 -8.81
C ILE A 605 -25.76 16.45 -8.80
N GLY A 606 -25.87 17.67 -9.33
CA GLY A 606 -24.75 18.62 -9.32
C GLY A 606 -24.30 18.95 -10.74
N ASP A 607 -23.08 18.60 -11.09
CA ASP A 607 -22.50 18.80 -12.42
C ASP A 607 -21.86 17.52 -12.98
N THR A 608 -21.48 17.55 -14.26
CA THR A 608 -20.82 16.46 -14.99
C THR A 608 -19.47 16.15 -14.34
N THR A 609 -19.16 14.86 -14.18
CA THR A 609 -17.88 14.40 -13.62
C THR A 609 -16.69 14.65 -14.57
N SER A 610 -15.46 14.39 -14.10
CA SER A 610 -14.22 14.70 -14.83
C SER A 610 -14.00 13.87 -16.10
N GLY A 611 -14.35 12.58 -16.08
CA GLY A 611 -14.17 11.66 -17.20
C GLY A 611 -12.82 10.94 -17.23
N LYS A 612 -12.36 10.41 -16.09
CA LYS A 612 -11.11 9.63 -15.97
C LYS A 612 -11.41 8.13 -15.75
N PRO A 613 -11.57 7.31 -16.81
CA PRO A 613 -11.81 5.87 -16.68
C PRO A 613 -10.54 5.02 -16.54
N VAL A 614 -9.40 5.67 -16.38
CA VAL A 614 -8.06 5.09 -16.45
C VAL A 614 -7.29 5.37 -15.16
N GLY A 615 -6.26 4.58 -14.88
CA GLY A 615 -5.48 4.75 -13.65
C GLY A 615 -4.07 4.18 -13.70
N TYR A 616 -3.45 4.23 -12.53
CA TYR A 616 -2.06 3.84 -12.28
C TYR A 616 -2.04 2.59 -11.39
N SER A 617 -1.13 1.66 -11.69
CA SER A 617 -0.87 0.49 -10.83
C SER A 617 0.54 0.46 -10.29
N PHE A 618 1.46 1.14 -10.97
CA PHE A 618 2.86 1.21 -10.63
C PHE A 618 3.30 2.66 -10.64
N SER A 619 4.37 2.92 -9.92
CA SER A 619 5.04 4.20 -9.96
C SER A 619 6.53 3.95 -10.18
N TRP A 620 7.08 4.64 -11.18
CA TRP A 620 8.41 4.40 -11.71
C TRP A 620 9.36 5.43 -11.13
N GLU A 621 10.24 5.01 -10.24
CA GLU A 621 11.19 5.89 -9.58
C GLU A 621 12.43 6.09 -10.46
N PHE A 622 12.84 7.34 -10.60
CA PHE A 622 14.06 7.72 -11.30
C PHE A 622 14.63 8.98 -10.65
N CYS A 623 15.89 8.93 -10.22
CA CYS A 623 16.51 10.02 -9.47
C CYS A 623 15.70 10.41 -8.22
N ASP A 624 15.38 11.69 -8.05
CA ASP A 624 14.52 12.22 -6.98
C ASP A 624 13.04 12.33 -7.39
N ARG A 625 12.66 11.68 -8.50
CA ARG A 625 11.35 11.80 -9.14
C ARG A 625 10.64 10.46 -9.24
N ILE A 626 9.34 10.57 -9.48
CA ILE A 626 8.48 9.44 -9.75
C ILE A 626 7.62 9.74 -10.99
N PHE A 627 7.49 8.74 -11.86
CA PHE A 627 6.68 8.81 -13.06
C PHE A 627 5.45 7.91 -12.91
N LEU A 628 4.29 8.45 -13.22
CA LEU A 628 2.99 7.76 -13.18
C LEU A 628 2.32 7.84 -14.56
N PRO A 629 2.65 6.92 -15.49
CA PRO A 629 1.89 6.71 -16.71
C PRO A 629 0.55 6.02 -16.42
N ILE A 630 -0.47 6.39 -17.17
CA ILE A 630 -1.71 5.63 -17.24
C ILE A 630 -1.41 4.23 -17.78
N VAL A 631 -1.76 3.17 -17.03
CA VAL A 631 -1.39 1.78 -17.39
C VAL A 631 -2.57 0.84 -17.53
N PHE A 632 -3.72 1.20 -16.98
CA PHE A 632 -4.95 0.44 -17.17
C PHE A 632 -6.13 1.34 -17.49
N LYS A 633 -7.14 0.73 -18.14
CA LYS A 633 -8.52 1.24 -18.16
C LYS A 633 -9.42 0.33 -17.35
N SER A 634 -10.49 0.89 -16.78
CA SER A 634 -11.47 0.13 -16.02
C SER A 634 -12.79 0.00 -16.77
N VAL A 635 -13.42 -1.17 -16.69
CA VAL A 635 -14.78 -1.41 -17.22
C VAL A 635 -15.66 -2.11 -16.19
N ASN A 636 -16.96 -1.84 -16.19
CA ASN A 636 -17.90 -2.50 -15.27
C ASN A 636 -18.26 -3.93 -15.75
N SER A 637 -19.19 -4.59 -15.05
CA SER A 637 -19.67 -5.94 -15.39
C SER A 637 -20.30 -6.08 -16.78
N ARG A 638 -20.74 -4.98 -17.39
CA ARG A 638 -21.28 -4.92 -18.76
C ARG A 638 -20.21 -4.58 -19.81
N GLY A 639 -18.96 -4.38 -19.40
CA GLY A 639 -17.87 -3.94 -20.29
C GLY A 639 -17.88 -2.45 -20.61
N GLU A 640 -18.62 -1.63 -19.86
CA GLU A 640 -18.70 -0.19 -20.07
C GLU A 640 -17.60 0.53 -19.27
N GLY A 641 -16.81 1.37 -19.94
CA GLY A 641 -15.74 2.15 -19.31
C GLY A 641 -15.25 3.36 -20.11
N ASP A 642 -15.86 3.69 -21.25
CA ASP A 642 -15.38 4.79 -22.10
C ASP A 642 -16.00 6.15 -21.74
N TYR A 643 -16.22 6.42 -20.45
CA TYR A 643 -16.84 7.66 -19.94
C TYR A 643 -15.86 8.85 -19.89
N PHE A 644 -15.06 9.03 -20.93
CA PHE A 644 -14.06 10.12 -21.01
C PHE A 644 -14.67 11.53 -21.06
N ASP A 645 -15.97 11.64 -21.36
CA ASP A 645 -16.72 12.91 -21.31
C ASP A 645 -17.38 13.15 -19.93
N GLY A 646 -17.11 12.27 -18.96
CA GLY A 646 -17.74 12.27 -17.65
C GLY A 646 -19.17 11.71 -17.65
N PHE A 647 -19.73 11.58 -16.45
CA PHE A 647 -21.11 11.20 -16.21
C PHE A 647 -21.96 12.46 -16.03
N THR A 648 -22.91 12.65 -16.93
CA THR A 648 -23.90 13.73 -16.85
C THR A 648 -24.87 13.50 -15.68
N PRO A 649 -25.17 14.54 -14.87
CA PRO A 649 -26.11 14.40 -13.77
C PRO A 649 -27.55 14.27 -14.28
N ALA A 650 -28.39 13.59 -13.49
CA ALA A 650 -29.83 13.58 -13.70
C ALA A 650 -30.42 14.98 -13.45
N CYS A 651 -29.91 15.70 -12.45
CA CYS A 651 -30.30 17.08 -12.15
C CYS A 651 -29.09 17.97 -11.99
N TYR A 652 -29.01 19.02 -12.80
CA TYR A 652 -28.04 20.07 -12.58
C TYR A 652 -28.37 20.86 -11.30
N ALA A 653 -27.38 21.01 -10.43
CA ALA A 653 -27.48 21.79 -9.20
C ALA A 653 -26.14 22.49 -8.92
N ALA A 654 -26.20 23.75 -8.48
CA ALA A 654 -25.00 24.50 -8.16
C ALA A 654 -24.40 24.06 -6.82
N ASP A 655 -23.08 24.19 -6.69
CA ASP A 655 -22.40 24.17 -5.40
C ASP A 655 -22.62 25.52 -4.70
N ASP A 656 -23.55 25.58 -3.75
CA ASP A 656 -23.85 26.80 -3.02
C ASP A 656 -22.85 27.01 -1.89
N LEU A 657 -21.78 27.75 -2.20
CA LEU A 657 -20.74 28.09 -1.24
C LEU A 657 -21.25 28.98 -0.10
N SER A 658 -22.38 29.69 -0.25
CA SER A 658 -22.94 30.53 0.82
C SER A 658 -23.52 29.73 1.99
N ARG A 659 -23.67 28.42 1.81
CA ARG A 659 -24.20 27.46 2.77
C ARG A 659 -23.10 26.49 3.19
N THR A 660 -23.17 26.04 4.44
CA THR A 660 -22.29 24.98 4.94
C THR A 660 -22.70 23.63 4.35
N LEU A 661 -21.74 22.73 4.18
CA LEU A 661 -22.02 21.34 3.85
C LEU A 661 -22.92 20.72 4.93
N GLY A 662 -24.00 20.04 4.51
CA GLY A 662 -25.02 19.48 5.41
C GLY A 662 -26.22 20.40 5.68
N ASP A 663 -26.17 21.69 5.28
CA ASP A 663 -27.37 22.53 5.31
C ASP A 663 -28.38 22.01 4.27
N LYS A 664 -29.58 21.60 4.71
CA LYS A 664 -30.65 21.09 3.83
C LYS A 664 -31.10 22.09 2.76
N GLU A 665 -30.79 23.37 2.94
CA GLU A 665 -31.05 24.43 1.96
C GLU A 665 -29.87 24.70 1.01
N GLU A 666 -28.71 24.04 1.18
CA GLU A 666 -27.62 24.03 0.19
C GLU A 666 -28.14 23.44 -1.13
N THR A 667 -27.84 24.10 -2.26
CA THR A 667 -28.55 23.87 -3.52
C THR A 667 -28.46 22.42 -4.02
N SER A 668 -27.28 21.79 -3.94
CA SER A 668 -27.10 20.41 -4.39
C SER A 668 -27.72 19.39 -3.43
N LEU A 669 -27.54 19.56 -2.12
CA LEU A 669 -28.18 18.70 -1.11
C LEU A 669 -29.71 18.82 -1.17
N LYS A 670 -30.24 20.04 -1.31
CA LYS A 670 -31.69 20.28 -1.47
C LYS A 670 -32.24 19.59 -2.71
N ALA A 671 -31.52 19.63 -3.83
CA ALA A 671 -31.91 18.96 -5.07
C ALA A 671 -31.89 17.43 -4.91
N ALA A 672 -30.89 16.87 -4.22
CA ALA A 672 -30.82 15.45 -3.91
C ALA A 672 -31.98 14.99 -3.00
N LEU A 673 -32.26 15.73 -1.93
CA LEU A 673 -33.40 15.48 -1.04
C LEU A 673 -34.75 15.60 -1.78
N HIS A 674 -34.88 16.58 -2.68
CA HIS A 674 -36.04 16.70 -3.55
C HIS A 674 -36.20 15.47 -4.47
N TYR A 675 -35.10 15.02 -5.09
CA TYR A 675 -35.12 13.85 -5.97
C TYR A 675 -35.55 12.59 -5.23
N LEU A 676 -34.98 12.32 -4.05
CA LEU A 676 -35.36 11.19 -3.21
C LEU A 676 -36.88 11.19 -2.91
N LYS A 677 -37.45 12.37 -2.67
CA LYS A 677 -38.86 12.54 -2.34
C LYS A 677 -39.79 12.38 -3.54
N TYR A 678 -39.49 13.03 -4.65
CA TYR A 678 -40.44 13.18 -5.77
C TYR A 678 -40.08 12.36 -7.02
N GLY A 679 -38.93 11.68 -7.02
CA GLY A 679 -38.45 10.88 -8.15
C GLY A 679 -38.06 11.71 -9.37
N GLY A 680 -37.76 13.00 -9.18
CA GLY A 680 -37.44 13.92 -10.27
C GLY A 680 -36.80 15.21 -9.79
N CYS A 681 -36.21 15.93 -10.74
CA CYS A 681 -35.54 17.19 -10.47
C CYS A 681 -36.51 18.26 -9.94
N PRO A 682 -36.07 19.15 -9.04
CA PRO A 682 -36.87 20.28 -8.62
C PRO A 682 -37.27 21.13 -9.83
N ASN A 683 -38.51 21.64 -9.81
CA ASN A 683 -39.02 22.63 -10.77
C ASN A 683 -38.31 23.98 -10.57
N ILE A 684 -37.01 24.02 -10.81
CA ILE A 684 -36.29 25.24 -11.03
C ILE A 684 -36.45 25.48 -12.52
N SER A 685 -37.11 26.59 -12.87
CA SER A 685 -37.23 27.04 -14.26
C SER A 685 -35.94 26.75 -15.02
N TYR A 686 -36.08 26.26 -16.26
CA TYR A 686 -35.12 26.05 -17.35
C TYR A 686 -33.93 27.06 -17.50
N ARG A 687 -33.74 28.00 -16.57
CA ARG A 687 -32.58 28.86 -16.38
C ARG A 687 -31.38 28.16 -15.74
N ALA A 688 -31.52 27.02 -15.06
CA ALA A 688 -30.37 26.27 -14.54
C ALA A 688 -29.49 25.67 -15.66
N GLU A 689 -30.10 25.22 -16.76
CA GLU A 689 -29.37 24.77 -17.98
C GLU A 689 -28.47 25.86 -18.59
N LYS A 690 -28.72 27.15 -18.29
CA LYS A 690 -27.88 28.29 -18.68
C LYS A 690 -27.13 28.96 -17.52
N SER A 691 -27.34 28.48 -16.29
CA SER A 691 -26.75 29.01 -15.05
C SER A 691 -25.78 28.03 -14.39
N ALA A 692 -25.63 26.80 -14.90
CA ALA A 692 -24.35 26.13 -14.84
C ALA A 692 -23.38 27.03 -15.62
N LYS A 693 -22.86 28.05 -14.92
CA LYS A 693 -21.86 28.96 -15.45
C LYS A 693 -20.79 28.03 -16.03
N PRO A 694 -20.36 28.18 -17.30
CA PRO A 694 -19.19 27.44 -17.74
C PRO A 694 -18.11 27.69 -16.68
N LYS A 695 -17.67 26.67 -15.95
CA LYS A 695 -16.65 26.88 -14.92
C LYS A 695 -15.30 26.82 -15.62
N LYS A 696 -14.44 27.77 -15.30
CA LYS A 696 -13.01 27.61 -15.54
C LYS A 696 -12.51 26.72 -14.40
N THR A 697 -12.50 25.41 -14.58
CA THR A 697 -11.83 24.55 -13.60
C THR A 697 -10.37 24.99 -13.53
N ILE A 698 -9.88 25.30 -12.32
CA ILE A 698 -8.44 25.50 -12.11
C ILE A 698 -7.76 24.24 -12.61
N LYS A 699 -6.96 24.38 -13.66
CA LYS A 699 -6.23 23.24 -14.21
C LYS A 699 -5.09 22.91 -13.25
N LEU A 700 -5.37 21.98 -12.35
CA LEU A 700 -4.35 21.33 -11.57
C LEU A 700 -3.67 20.28 -12.45
N HIS A 701 -2.36 20.39 -12.59
CA HIS A 701 -1.57 19.50 -13.43
C HIS A 701 -0.89 18.42 -12.58
N GLY A 702 -0.86 17.20 -13.13
CA GLY A 702 -0.20 16.05 -12.56
C GLY A 702 -0.62 15.76 -11.12
N PHE A 703 0.36 15.58 -10.24
CA PHE A 703 0.16 15.15 -8.86
C PHE A 703 -0.83 16.01 -8.05
N ARG A 704 -0.90 17.32 -8.33
CA ARG A 704 -1.83 18.20 -7.62
C ARG A 704 -3.29 17.96 -8.00
N GLY A 705 -3.53 17.52 -9.23
CA GLY A 705 -4.86 17.09 -9.66
C GLY A 705 -5.34 15.86 -8.88
N GLU A 706 -4.44 15.02 -8.39
CA GLU A 706 -4.79 13.85 -7.57
C GLU A 706 -5.12 14.22 -6.11
N ILE A 707 -4.57 15.32 -5.59
CA ILE A 707 -4.85 15.81 -4.22
C ILE A 707 -6.14 16.65 -4.17
N GLY A 708 -6.39 17.48 -5.19
CA GLY A 708 -7.58 18.35 -5.25
C GLY A 708 -7.62 19.47 -4.20
N ALA A 709 -6.51 19.74 -3.50
CA ALA A 709 -6.37 20.75 -2.46
C ALA A 709 -5.04 21.50 -2.54
N PHE A 710 -5.00 22.71 -1.96
CA PHE A 710 -3.88 23.64 -1.92
C PHE A 710 -3.28 23.80 -0.53
#